data_AF-A0A7J4R9T7-F1
#
_entry.id   AF-A0A7J4R9T7-F1
#
_cell.length_a   1.000
_cell.length_b   1.000
_cell.length_c   1.000
_cell.angle_alpha   90.00
_cell.angle_beta   90.00
_cell.angle_gamma   90.00
#
_symmetry.space_group_name_H-M   'P 1'
#
loop_
_entity.id
_entity.type
_entity.pdbx_description
1 polymer ?
#
loop_
_entity_poly.entity_id
_entity_poly.type
_entity_poly.pdbx_seq_one_letter_code
_entity_poly.pdbx_strand_id
1 'polypeptide(L)'
;SMNEDILLGVHHGSLAAETRKEMEDGLRKGELNAIVCTSSLELGIDIGSIKRVHQMQSPRAVDRLLQRMGRAEHVIGGTGRGELLAWETDEVAEGAVIARRAMSGELEGVEWRNNPGIVAANQFLQMSIERGVVPIDLATKIIGRCSIFRDWERNDSISLLKVLSDRWMVNFVEDPSESDVTSWPGKLWQELSERTDGDAPIERPSWEVEHSETDKIRWRNQLINGLPDVLKNGWFSPSGRLGRNRIDHISMIPDELSYRVRDAVGRSILGSVDEAFVLSLGGEEDGGKRRNRTFVMAGRTWQIVDADPDQEEILVIPIKDSGEVPVWSGELPPVPMEIAMEVGILRRSIAVAIGSMDEEVRDLSEYPLSDEARDHLISTVAEHYDSSGIIPDDKTVTVSESDGAIIVNTCRGSRVNETLGHFLQAMGSLKDGKMGRSTIDPYRISLQVPSLAPSEVVNLLSETPPSSLPSIMWMTIPNGRAIRWRVVQVARKMGILEKGTDPRKVNLEGLMQRYRGTPVIEESLEKLFHERMDIEGTQDLLRDIKNGDVQVHQTPPGRLGRSPRAEMDLLLPAWSDTEIRERLETRLLNERAVLVCLNCGGKRRRRVERIGIVEPCSSCGGTMQACAPERMEKMLVERIGSTDEKISGRVQRNAELVKTHGQDAILCLMGRGVGEDTATRILRGPPGDRVRLLRAIHNAELQYARTRPFWR
;
A
#
# COMPACT_ATOMS: atom_id res chain seq x y z
N SER A 1 5.92 -18.40 -35.01
CA SER A 1 4.45 -18.51 -35.01
C SER A 1 4.01 -18.77 -33.59
N MET A 2 3.09 -17.98 -33.04
CA MET A 2 2.43 -18.34 -31.77
C MET A 2 1.43 -19.44 -32.09
N ASN A 3 1.51 -20.57 -31.39
CA ASN A 3 0.63 -21.71 -31.59
C ASN A 3 -0.77 -21.33 -31.10
N GLU A 4 -1.79 -21.32 -31.97
CA GLU A 4 -3.17 -20.90 -31.65
C GLU A 4 -3.90 -21.86 -30.68
N ASP A 5 -3.27 -23.00 -30.34
CA ASP A 5 -3.88 -24.10 -29.55
C ASP A 5 -3.50 -24.13 -28.05
N ILE A 6 -2.76 -23.14 -27.52
CA ILE A 6 -2.40 -23.12 -26.09
C ILE A 6 -3.49 -22.42 -25.28
N LEU A 7 -4.18 -23.18 -24.42
CA LEU A 7 -5.20 -22.66 -23.50
C LEU A 7 -4.56 -22.22 -22.18
N LEU A 8 -4.59 -20.91 -21.92
CA LEU A 8 -4.03 -20.27 -20.72
C LEU A 8 -5.13 -19.77 -19.80
N GLY A 9 -5.04 -20.11 -18.51
CA GLY A 9 -5.83 -19.50 -17.44
C GLY A 9 -5.09 -18.37 -16.73
N VAL A 10 -5.83 -17.49 -16.07
CA VAL A 10 -5.29 -16.44 -15.18
C VAL A 10 -5.90 -16.58 -13.80
N HIS A 11 -5.09 -16.47 -12.75
CA HIS A 11 -5.54 -16.60 -11.36
C HIS A 11 -4.90 -15.56 -10.43
N HIS A 12 -5.72 -14.66 -9.87
CA HIS A 12 -5.28 -13.70 -8.87
C HIS A 12 -6.43 -13.34 -7.92
N GLY A 13 -6.09 -12.82 -6.73
CA GLY A 13 -7.05 -12.59 -5.65
C GLY A 13 -8.20 -11.62 -5.98
N SER A 14 -8.02 -10.73 -6.96
CA SER A 14 -9.08 -9.83 -7.43
C SER A 14 -10.07 -10.44 -8.44
N LEU A 15 -9.90 -11.71 -8.83
CA LEU A 15 -10.92 -12.45 -9.58
C LEU A 15 -12.04 -12.94 -8.66
N ALA A 16 -13.26 -12.98 -9.20
CA ALA A 16 -14.43 -13.55 -8.53
C ALA A 16 -14.15 -14.99 -8.09
N ALA A 17 -14.74 -15.40 -6.97
CA ALA A 17 -14.53 -16.74 -6.40
C ALA A 17 -14.95 -17.85 -7.39
N GLU A 18 -16.04 -17.63 -8.12
CA GLU A 18 -16.53 -18.54 -9.16
C GLU A 18 -15.52 -18.68 -10.30
N THR A 19 -15.00 -17.56 -10.82
CA THR A 19 -13.98 -17.57 -11.88
C THR A 19 -12.70 -18.26 -11.44
N ARG A 20 -12.25 -18.02 -10.20
CA ARG A 20 -11.09 -18.72 -9.63
C ARG A 20 -11.29 -20.22 -9.61
N LYS A 21 -12.46 -20.66 -9.11
CA LYS A 21 -12.84 -22.07 -9.08
C LYS A 21 -12.94 -22.70 -10.47
N GLU A 22 -13.49 -21.99 -11.45
CA GLU A 22 -13.53 -22.44 -12.85
C GLU A 22 -12.13 -22.65 -13.42
N MET A 23 -11.19 -21.73 -13.16
CA MET A 23 -9.79 -21.89 -13.61
C MET A 23 -9.09 -23.05 -12.89
N GLU A 24 -9.29 -23.20 -11.58
CA GLU A 24 -8.76 -24.33 -10.80
C GLU A 24 -9.30 -25.68 -11.31
N ASP A 25 -10.61 -25.78 -11.55
CA ASP A 25 -11.25 -26.99 -12.06
C ASP A 25 -10.83 -27.29 -13.51
N GLY A 26 -10.67 -26.26 -14.35
CA GLY A 26 -10.17 -26.39 -15.72
C GLY A 26 -8.74 -26.92 -15.76
N LEU A 27 -7.88 -26.45 -14.86
CA LEU A 27 -6.51 -26.99 -14.72
C LEU A 27 -6.54 -28.44 -14.21
N ARG A 28 -7.37 -28.74 -13.19
CA ARG A 28 -7.49 -30.09 -12.62
C ARG A 28 -7.98 -31.13 -13.64
N LYS A 29 -8.90 -30.74 -14.53
CA LYS A 29 -9.44 -31.60 -15.58
C LYS A 29 -8.53 -31.72 -16.82
N GLY A 30 -7.45 -30.93 -16.88
CA GLY A 30 -6.57 -30.87 -18.05
C GLY A 30 -7.15 -30.10 -19.24
N GLU A 31 -8.18 -29.28 -19.00
CA GLU A 31 -8.79 -28.40 -20.01
C GLU A 31 -7.90 -27.16 -20.28
N LEU A 32 -7.08 -26.77 -19.30
CA LEU A 32 -6.07 -25.72 -19.42
C LEU A 32 -4.67 -26.31 -19.54
N ASN A 33 -3.84 -25.75 -20.42
CA ASN A 33 -2.44 -26.16 -20.58
C ASN A 33 -1.53 -25.52 -19.53
N ALA A 34 -1.81 -24.28 -19.14
CA ALA A 34 -1.08 -23.56 -18.10
C ALA A 34 -1.96 -22.51 -17.42
N ILE A 35 -1.54 -22.09 -16.22
CA ILE A 35 -2.17 -21.02 -15.46
C ILE A 35 -1.11 -20.00 -15.06
N VAL A 36 -1.40 -18.73 -15.30
CA VAL A 36 -0.58 -17.61 -14.83
C VAL A 36 -1.19 -17.11 -13.52
N CYS A 37 -0.43 -17.16 -12.43
CA CYS A 37 -0.95 -16.82 -11.11
C CYS A 37 -0.02 -15.95 -10.27
N THR A 38 -0.61 -15.22 -9.33
CA THR A 38 0.11 -14.57 -8.22
C THR A 38 0.31 -15.55 -7.06
N SER A 39 0.61 -15.05 -5.85
CA SER A 39 0.62 -15.86 -4.60
C SER A 39 -0.72 -16.54 -4.27
N SER A 40 -1.78 -16.26 -5.02
CA SER A 40 -3.10 -16.88 -4.84
C SER A 40 -3.15 -18.40 -4.98
N LEU A 41 -2.18 -19.03 -5.67
CA LEU A 41 -2.03 -20.49 -5.76
C LEU A 41 -0.77 -21.01 -5.03
N GLU A 42 -0.17 -20.19 -4.17
CA GLU A 42 1.02 -20.54 -3.41
C GLU A 42 0.72 -21.56 -2.30
N LEU A 43 -0.46 -21.51 -1.68
CA LEU A 43 -0.86 -22.35 -0.54
C LEU A 43 -1.72 -23.57 -0.95
N GLY A 44 -1.65 -24.60 -0.10
CA GLY A 44 -2.00 -26.03 -0.28
C GLY A 44 -3.32 -26.44 -0.94
N ILE A 45 -3.59 -26.02 -2.18
CA ILE A 45 -4.69 -26.57 -3.00
C ILE A 45 -4.14 -27.69 -3.88
N ASP A 46 -4.85 -28.82 -3.94
CA ASP A 46 -4.63 -29.85 -4.96
C ASP A 46 -5.34 -29.42 -6.26
N ILE A 47 -4.54 -28.88 -7.19
CA ILE A 47 -5.00 -28.33 -8.46
C ILE A 47 -4.77 -29.36 -9.60
N GLY A 48 -4.49 -30.62 -9.26
CA GLY A 48 -4.23 -31.69 -10.22
C GLY A 48 -2.75 -31.83 -10.61
N SER A 49 -2.47 -32.53 -11.71
CA SER A 49 -1.10 -32.90 -12.09
C SER A 49 -0.35 -31.77 -12.81
N ILE A 50 0.20 -30.84 -12.05
CA ILE A 50 1.15 -29.85 -12.56
C ILE A 50 2.50 -30.53 -12.79
N LYS A 51 3.05 -30.42 -14.00
CA LYS A 51 4.33 -31.07 -14.37
C LYS A 51 5.56 -30.19 -14.09
N ARG A 52 5.39 -28.86 -14.18
CA ARG A 52 6.47 -27.89 -14.06
C ARG A 52 5.91 -26.56 -13.56
N VAL A 53 6.67 -25.87 -12.74
CA VAL A 53 6.39 -24.49 -12.31
C VAL A 53 7.46 -23.58 -12.86
N HIS A 54 7.06 -22.43 -13.42
CA HIS A 54 7.98 -21.39 -13.85
C HIS A 54 7.82 -20.19 -12.90
N GLN A 55 8.86 -19.91 -12.13
CA GLN A 55 8.92 -18.78 -11.21
C GLN A 55 9.47 -17.57 -11.97
N MET A 56 8.62 -16.58 -12.21
CA MET A 56 9.03 -15.32 -12.82
C MET A 56 9.59 -14.39 -11.75
N GLN A 57 10.80 -13.87 -11.98
CA GLN A 57 11.57 -13.06 -11.03
C GLN A 57 11.87 -13.79 -9.72
N SER A 58 12.65 -13.15 -8.86
CA SER A 58 12.98 -13.73 -7.57
C SER A 58 11.73 -13.96 -6.70
N PRO A 59 11.59 -15.14 -6.06
CA PRO A 59 10.56 -15.42 -5.06
C PRO A 59 10.82 -14.71 -3.72
N ARG A 60 11.98 -14.07 -3.56
CA ARG A 60 12.50 -13.32 -2.39
C ARG A 60 12.75 -14.12 -1.11
N ALA A 61 12.14 -15.29 -0.96
CA ALA A 61 12.31 -16.19 0.18
C ALA A 61 12.28 -17.67 -0.25
N VAL A 62 12.93 -18.53 0.52
CA VAL A 62 13.08 -19.96 0.24
C VAL A 62 11.78 -20.72 0.48
N ASP A 63 11.09 -20.44 1.58
CA ASP A 63 9.79 -21.05 1.91
C ASP A 63 8.77 -20.88 0.76
N ARG A 64 8.73 -19.69 0.16
CA ARG A 64 7.87 -19.37 -0.98
C ARG A 64 8.25 -20.16 -2.22
N LEU A 65 9.54 -20.27 -2.52
CA LEU A 65 10.00 -21.08 -3.64
C LEU A 65 9.57 -22.53 -3.44
N LEU A 66 9.78 -23.10 -2.24
CA LEU A 66 9.41 -24.47 -1.95
C LEU A 66 7.90 -24.71 -2.03
N GLN A 67 7.08 -23.80 -1.50
CA GLN A 67 5.61 -23.90 -1.62
C GLN A 67 5.14 -23.86 -3.07
N ARG A 68 5.74 -22.99 -3.89
CA ARG A 68 5.42 -22.89 -5.32
C ARG A 68 5.90 -24.10 -6.11
N MET A 69 7.16 -24.49 -5.94
CA MET A 69 7.74 -25.66 -6.63
C MET A 69 7.08 -26.96 -6.20
N GLY A 70 6.62 -27.05 -4.95
CA GLY A 70 5.85 -28.17 -4.42
C GLY A 70 4.50 -28.39 -5.11
N ARG A 71 4.04 -27.45 -5.96
CA ARG A 71 2.88 -27.65 -6.82
C ARG A 71 3.17 -28.64 -7.95
N ALA A 72 4.40 -28.69 -8.44
CA ALA A 72 4.79 -29.66 -9.45
C ALA A 72 4.91 -31.06 -8.84
N GLU A 73 4.30 -32.05 -9.50
CA GLU A 73 4.28 -33.45 -9.06
C GLU A 73 3.89 -33.60 -7.58
N HIS A 74 2.84 -32.89 -7.14
CA HIS A 74 2.37 -32.87 -5.75
C HIS A 74 1.69 -34.19 -5.33
N VAL A 75 2.47 -35.27 -5.31
CA VAL A 75 2.10 -36.64 -4.93
C VAL A 75 3.19 -37.24 -4.05
N ILE A 76 2.88 -38.26 -3.25
CA ILE A 76 3.86 -38.95 -2.41
C ILE A 76 4.97 -39.53 -3.31
N GLY A 77 6.23 -39.13 -3.06
CA GLY A 77 7.38 -39.53 -3.86
C GLY A 77 7.59 -38.73 -5.16
N GLY A 78 6.72 -37.77 -5.48
CA GLY A 78 6.91 -36.84 -6.58
C GLY A 78 8.03 -35.84 -6.31
N THR A 79 8.64 -35.28 -7.36
CA THR A 79 9.71 -34.29 -7.24
C THR A 79 9.22 -32.94 -7.76
N GLY A 80 9.22 -31.91 -6.91
CA GLY A 80 8.95 -30.55 -7.33
C GLY A 80 10.00 -30.10 -8.35
N ARG A 81 9.58 -29.80 -9.59
CA ARG A 81 10.44 -29.36 -10.68
C ARG A 81 9.99 -28.01 -11.22
N GLY A 82 10.97 -27.15 -11.48
CA GLY A 82 10.70 -25.85 -12.07
C GLY A 82 11.95 -25.08 -12.43
N GLU A 83 11.71 -23.91 -13.02
CA GLU A 83 12.74 -22.99 -13.49
C GLU A 83 12.46 -21.61 -12.88
N LEU A 84 13.52 -20.90 -12.51
CA LEU A 84 13.45 -19.50 -12.12
C LEU A 84 13.95 -18.66 -13.29
N LEU A 85 13.12 -17.72 -13.74
CA LEU A 85 13.40 -16.84 -14.87
C LEU A 85 13.51 -15.40 -14.36
N ALA A 86 14.72 -14.85 -14.37
CA ALA A 86 15.01 -13.48 -13.97
C ALA A 86 15.90 -12.80 -15.03
N TRP A 87 15.76 -11.49 -15.17
CA TRP A 87 16.51 -10.67 -16.14
C TRP A 87 17.29 -9.52 -15.49
N GLU A 88 16.97 -9.20 -14.23
CA GLU A 88 17.70 -8.20 -13.45
C GLU A 88 18.84 -8.87 -12.68
N THR A 89 20.03 -8.26 -12.67
CA THR A 89 21.24 -8.82 -12.04
C THR A 89 21.00 -9.25 -10.59
N ASP A 90 20.39 -8.38 -9.78
CA ASP A 90 20.12 -8.69 -8.37
C ASP A 90 19.08 -9.81 -8.21
N GLU A 91 18.09 -9.90 -9.09
CA GLU A 91 17.09 -10.98 -9.05
C GLU A 91 17.67 -12.32 -9.51
N VAL A 92 18.63 -12.31 -10.43
CA VAL A 92 19.39 -13.50 -10.83
C VAL A 92 20.25 -14.01 -9.67
N ALA A 93 21.00 -13.12 -9.02
CA ALA A 93 21.82 -13.48 -7.86
C ALA A 93 20.97 -14.01 -6.69
N GLU A 94 19.90 -13.29 -6.36
CA GLU A 94 18.96 -13.67 -5.32
C GLU A 94 18.25 -15.00 -5.62
N GLY A 95 17.78 -15.18 -6.85
CA GLY A 95 17.15 -16.43 -7.30
C GLY A 95 18.10 -17.62 -7.22
N ALA A 96 19.37 -17.44 -7.56
CA ALA A 96 20.39 -18.48 -7.46
C ALA A 96 20.66 -18.90 -6.01
N VAL A 97 20.78 -17.93 -5.10
CA VAL A 97 20.93 -18.17 -3.65
C VAL A 97 19.72 -18.89 -3.10
N ILE A 98 18.51 -18.43 -3.41
CA ILE A 98 17.26 -19.03 -2.92
C ILE A 98 17.13 -20.47 -3.43
N ALA A 99 17.44 -20.72 -4.71
CA ALA A 99 17.39 -22.06 -5.27
C ALA A 99 18.41 -23.00 -4.60
N ARG A 100 19.66 -22.55 -4.37
CA ARG A 100 20.66 -23.35 -3.65
C ARG A 100 20.24 -23.67 -2.23
N ARG A 101 19.72 -22.68 -1.48
CA ARG A 101 19.16 -22.86 -0.14
C ARG A 101 18.01 -23.86 -0.12
N ALA A 102 17.07 -23.73 -1.05
CA ALA A 102 15.94 -24.65 -1.21
C ALA A 102 16.42 -26.09 -1.45
N MET A 103 17.38 -26.29 -2.35
CA MET A 103 17.96 -27.61 -2.64
C MET A 103 18.73 -28.20 -1.45
N SER A 104 19.26 -27.34 -0.57
CA SER A 104 20.01 -27.74 0.63
C SER A 104 19.12 -27.90 1.87
N GLY A 105 17.82 -27.61 1.77
CA GLY A 105 16.88 -27.65 2.91
C GLY A 105 17.09 -26.51 3.91
N GLU A 106 17.75 -25.43 3.51
CA GLU A 106 18.03 -24.27 4.35
C GLU A 106 16.90 -23.26 4.27
N LEU A 107 16.05 -23.23 5.29
CA LEU A 107 14.91 -22.33 5.41
C LEU A 107 15.21 -21.17 6.36
N GLU A 108 14.59 -20.03 6.11
CA GLU A 108 14.58 -18.92 7.04
C GLU A 108 13.74 -19.24 8.29
N GLY A 109 14.06 -18.58 9.40
CA GLY A 109 13.30 -18.71 10.64
C GLY A 109 11.91 -18.08 10.54
N VAL A 110 10.97 -18.60 11.34
CA VAL A 110 9.67 -17.94 11.56
C VAL A 110 9.80 -17.01 12.76
N GLU A 111 9.63 -15.72 12.53
CA GLU A 111 9.62 -14.71 13.57
C GLU A 111 8.18 -14.37 13.98
N TRP A 112 7.92 -14.30 15.28
CA TRP A 112 6.63 -13.87 15.82
C TRP A 112 6.77 -12.50 16.45
N ARG A 113 5.82 -11.61 16.18
CA ARG A 113 5.71 -10.39 16.97
C ARG A 113 5.21 -10.72 18.37
N ASN A 114 5.94 -10.26 19.38
CA ASN A 114 5.55 -10.39 20.78
C ASN A 114 4.66 -9.23 21.22
N ASN A 115 3.80 -9.51 22.20
CA ASN A 115 2.87 -8.58 22.86
C ASN A 115 2.01 -7.70 21.93
N PRO A 116 1.38 -8.22 20.84
CA PRO A 116 0.60 -7.39 19.93
C PRO A 116 -0.65 -6.81 20.62
N GLY A 117 -0.60 -5.51 20.93
CA GLY A 117 -1.65 -4.78 21.63
C GLY A 117 -2.98 -4.79 20.90
N ILE A 118 -2.99 -4.77 19.56
CA ILE A 118 -4.24 -4.90 18.78
C ILE A 118 -4.94 -6.25 19.02
N VAL A 119 -4.18 -7.34 19.22
CA VAL A 119 -4.73 -8.67 19.46
C VAL A 119 -5.26 -8.72 20.88
N ALA A 120 -4.50 -8.23 21.87
CA ALA A 120 -4.96 -8.14 23.26
C ALA A 120 -6.24 -7.30 23.38
N ALA A 121 -6.30 -6.16 22.69
CA ALA A 121 -7.48 -5.30 22.65
C ALA A 121 -8.70 -6.06 22.14
N ASN A 122 -8.56 -6.72 20.98
CA ASN A 122 -9.61 -7.54 20.41
C ASN A 122 -10.08 -8.62 21.40
N GLN A 123 -9.15 -9.32 22.08
CA GLN A 123 -9.50 -10.35 23.05
C GLN A 123 -10.21 -9.78 24.29
N PHE A 124 -9.78 -8.65 24.85
CA PHE A 124 -10.49 -8.00 25.97
C PHE A 124 -11.92 -7.62 25.58
N LEU A 125 -12.10 -7.05 24.39
CA LEU A 125 -13.42 -6.74 23.86
C LEU A 125 -14.31 -8.00 23.81
N GLN A 126 -13.82 -9.11 23.26
CA GLN A 126 -14.58 -10.37 23.18
C GLN A 126 -14.88 -10.95 24.58
N MET A 127 -13.90 -10.96 25.49
CA MET A 127 -14.09 -11.44 26.87
C MET A 127 -15.18 -10.65 27.61
N SER A 128 -15.22 -9.32 27.42
CA SER A 128 -16.23 -8.47 28.05
C SER A 128 -17.64 -8.81 27.59
N ILE A 129 -17.81 -9.15 26.30
CA ILE A 129 -19.10 -9.52 25.71
C ILE A 129 -19.53 -10.90 26.21
N GLU A 130 -18.61 -11.86 26.25
CA GLU A 130 -18.86 -13.23 26.71
C GLU A 130 -19.30 -13.25 28.19
N ARG A 131 -18.60 -12.50 29.05
CA ARG A 131 -18.68 -12.66 30.52
C ARG A 131 -19.44 -11.55 31.23
N GLY A 132 -19.65 -10.41 30.58
CA GLY A 132 -20.29 -9.23 31.17
C GLY A 132 -19.38 -8.46 32.12
N VAL A 133 -18.81 -9.09 33.15
CA VAL A 133 -17.84 -8.46 34.07
C VAL A 133 -16.59 -9.32 34.13
N VAL A 134 -15.44 -8.73 33.81
CA VAL A 134 -14.17 -9.45 33.71
C VAL A 134 -13.15 -8.83 34.66
N PRO A 135 -12.66 -9.58 35.66
CA PRO A 135 -11.53 -9.16 36.48
C PRO A 135 -10.28 -8.89 35.64
N ILE A 136 -9.55 -7.80 35.93
CA ILE A 136 -8.32 -7.43 35.20
C ILE A 136 -7.29 -8.56 35.31
N ASP A 137 -7.02 -9.02 36.53
CA ASP A 137 -6.01 -10.05 36.81
C ASP A 137 -6.32 -11.38 36.09
N LEU A 138 -7.60 -11.72 35.93
CA LEU A 138 -8.03 -12.89 35.18
C LEU A 138 -7.74 -12.72 33.69
N ALA A 139 -8.10 -11.57 33.12
CA ALA A 139 -7.86 -11.28 31.70
C ALA A 139 -6.36 -11.27 31.39
N THR A 140 -5.55 -10.60 32.21
CA THR A 140 -4.07 -10.60 32.11
C THR A 140 -3.52 -12.02 32.15
N LYS A 141 -3.98 -12.85 33.10
CA LYS A 141 -3.56 -14.25 33.21
C LYS A 141 -3.97 -15.10 32.00
N ILE A 142 -5.13 -14.87 31.41
CA ILE A 142 -5.58 -15.59 30.21
C ILE A 142 -4.69 -15.23 29.02
N ILE A 143 -4.43 -13.93 28.81
CA ILE A 143 -3.55 -13.44 27.73
C ILE A 143 -2.13 -13.97 27.90
N GLY A 144 -1.55 -13.85 29.10
CA GLY A 144 -0.19 -14.29 29.41
C GLY A 144 0.06 -15.80 29.32
N ARG A 145 -0.98 -16.63 29.14
CA ARG A 145 -0.81 -18.06 28.81
C ARG A 145 -0.40 -18.30 27.36
N CYS A 146 -0.56 -17.31 26.49
CA CYS A 146 -0.21 -17.42 25.08
C CYS A 146 1.28 -17.14 24.88
N SER A 147 1.94 -17.92 24.01
CA SER A 147 3.39 -17.88 23.82
C SER A 147 3.93 -16.57 23.24
N ILE A 148 3.08 -15.76 22.63
CA ILE A 148 3.42 -14.44 22.07
C ILE A 148 3.23 -13.31 23.09
N PHE A 149 2.67 -13.59 24.28
CA PHE A 149 2.39 -12.62 25.34
C PHE A 149 3.22 -12.88 26.61
N ARG A 150 4.47 -13.34 26.46
CA ARG A 150 5.31 -13.81 27.57
C ARG A 150 5.62 -12.71 28.60
N ASP A 151 5.81 -11.50 28.11
CA ASP A 151 6.16 -10.33 28.92
C ASP A 151 4.92 -9.44 29.19
N TRP A 152 3.71 -9.97 28.99
CA TRP A 152 2.47 -9.22 29.18
C TRP A 152 2.13 -9.09 30.65
N GLU A 153 2.17 -7.87 31.16
CA GLU A 153 1.93 -7.53 32.55
C GLU A 153 0.54 -6.92 32.78
N ARG A 154 0.18 -6.78 34.06
CA ARG A 154 -1.07 -6.14 34.47
C ARG A 154 -1.15 -4.68 33.99
N ASN A 155 -0.02 -3.97 33.98
CA ASN A 155 0.04 -2.58 33.52
C ASN A 155 -0.27 -2.45 32.02
N ASP A 156 0.13 -3.41 31.19
CA ASP A 156 -0.20 -3.44 29.76
C ASP A 156 -1.71 -3.58 29.55
N SER A 157 -2.33 -4.48 30.32
CA SER A 157 -3.79 -4.63 30.36
C SER A 157 -4.48 -3.32 30.77
N ILE A 158 -4.02 -2.65 31.81
CA ILE A 158 -4.60 -1.38 32.29
C ILE A 158 -4.49 -0.29 31.22
N SER A 159 -3.28 -0.07 30.69
CA SER A 159 -3.03 0.96 29.67
C SER A 159 -3.92 0.77 28.45
N LEU A 160 -4.11 -0.47 28.02
CA LEU A 160 -4.98 -0.79 26.89
C LEU A 160 -6.46 -0.62 27.22
N LEU A 161 -6.91 -1.06 28.40
CA LEU A 161 -8.30 -0.89 28.85
C LEU A 161 -8.67 0.59 29.01
N LYS A 162 -7.74 1.45 29.43
CA LYS A 162 -7.92 2.92 29.45
C LYS A 162 -8.25 3.46 28.05
N VAL A 163 -7.46 3.09 27.04
CA VAL A 163 -7.72 3.49 25.64
C VAL A 163 -9.11 3.02 25.16
N LEU A 164 -9.48 1.78 25.46
CA LEU A 164 -10.78 1.23 25.07
C LEU A 164 -11.94 1.93 25.81
N SER A 165 -11.74 2.26 27.08
CA SER A 165 -12.72 2.97 27.91
C SER A 165 -12.98 4.39 27.41
N ASP A 166 -11.93 5.11 27.00
CA ASP A 166 -12.01 6.46 26.42
C ASP A 166 -12.85 6.51 25.12
N ARG A 167 -13.05 5.35 24.47
CA ARG A 167 -13.89 5.21 23.26
C ARG A 167 -15.26 4.60 23.54
N TRP A 168 -15.62 4.42 24.81
CA TRP A 168 -16.85 3.75 25.25
C TRP A 168 -17.01 2.35 24.64
N MET A 169 -15.89 1.65 24.46
CA MET A 169 -15.87 0.25 24.05
C MET A 169 -16.05 -0.66 25.25
N VAL A 170 -15.38 -0.33 26.35
CA VAL A 170 -15.56 -0.98 27.65
C VAL A 170 -15.89 0.06 28.70
N ASN A 171 -16.55 -0.34 29.78
CA ASN A 171 -16.52 0.43 31.01
C ASN A 171 -15.42 -0.18 31.87
N PHE A 172 -14.40 0.62 32.18
CA PHE A 172 -13.22 0.17 32.92
C PHE A 172 -13.22 0.78 34.32
N VAL A 173 -13.04 -0.07 35.33
CA VAL A 173 -12.90 0.31 36.74
C VAL A 173 -11.58 -0.25 37.25
N GLU A 174 -10.58 0.63 37.43
CA GLU A 174 -9.26 0.23 37.92
C GLU A 174 -9.25 -0.01 39.43
N ASP A 175 -9.76 0.96 40.19
CA ASP A 175 -9.97 0.86 41.63
C ASP A 175 -11.46 1.06 41.95
N PRO A 176 -12.17 0.01 42.39
CA PRO A 176 -13.57 0.10 42.77
C PRO A 176 -13.84 1.10 43.90
N SER A 177 -12.86 1.27 44.81
CA SER A 177 -12.98 2.15 45.99
C SER A 177 -12.97 3.64 45.66
N GLU A 178 -12.37 4.00 44.52
CA GLU A 178 -12.31 5.39 44.04
C GLU A 178 -13.27 5.65 42.87
N SER A 179 -13.87 4.60 42.30
CA SER A 179 -14.74 4.70 41.12
C SER A 179 -16.11 5.34 41.39
N ASP A 180 -16.73 5.87 40.33
CA ASP A 180 -18.15 6.24 40.35
C ASP A 180 -19.00 4.98 40.30
N VAL A 181 -19.64 4.65 41.42
CA VAL A 181 -20.47 3.46 41.59
C VAL A 181 -21.67 3.43 40.62
N THR A 182 -22.14 4.58 40.13
CA THR A 182 -23.24 4.64 39.17
C THR A 182 -22.83 4.16 37.77
N SER A 183 -21.54 4.10 37.47
CA SER A 183 -21.00 3.56 36.22
C SER A 183 -20.95 2.03 36.19
N TRP A 184 -21.18 1.37 37.34
CA TRP A 184 -21.07 -0.07 37.45
C TRP A 184 -22.16 -0.79 36.63
N PRO A 185 -21.89 -2.00 36.13
CA PRO A 185 -22.88 -2.77 35.38
C PRO A 185 -24.16 -2.98 36.20
N GLY A 186 -25.34 -2.74 35.60
CA GLY A 186 -26.62 -2.84 36.31
C GLY A 186 -26.87 -4.20 36.95
N LYS A 187 -26.43 -5.29 36.30
CA LYS A 187 -26.51 -6.64 36.87
C LYS A 187 -25.62 -6.81 38.11
N LEU A 188 -24.40 -6.27 38.07
CA LEU A 188 -23.48 -6.30 39.21
C LEU A 188 -24.04 -5.48 40.37
N TRP A 189 -24.57 -4.29 40.07
CA TRP A 189 -25.24 -3.45 41.06
C TRP A 189 -26.38 -4.19 41.75
N GLN A 190 -27.30 -4.77 40.98
CA GLN A 190 -28.45 -5.49 41.51
C GLN A 190 -28.02 -6.65 42.41
N GLU A 191 -27.06 -7.47 41.96
CA GLU A 191 -26.54 -8.61 42.72
C GLU A 191 -25.88 -8.17 44.05
N LEU A 192 -25.20 -7.02 44.06
CA LEU A 192 -24.56 -6.48 45.27
C LEU A 192 -25.58 -5.83 46.22
N SER A 193 -26.55 -5.09 45.71
CA SER A 193 -27.64 -4.50 46.50
C SER A 193 -28.50 -5.57 47.16
N GLU A 194 -28.76 -6.70 46.50
CA GLU A 194 -29.50 -7.83 47.08
C GLU A 194 -28.71 -8.57 48.18
N ARG A 195 -27.38 -8.46 48.19
CA ARG A 195 -26.49 -9.14 49.15
C ARG A 195 -26.03 -8.28 50.32
N THR A 196 -26.24 -6.97 50.25
CA THR A 196 -25.74 -6.02 51.25
C THR A 196 -26.89 -5.27 51.90
N ASP A 197 -26.92 -5.23 53.23
CA ASP A 197 -27.90 -4.42 53.96
C ASP A 197 -27.52 -2.94 53.90
N GLY A 198 -28.38 -2.09 53.33
CA GLY A 198 -28.17 -0.64 53.29
C GLY A 198 -29.13 0.12 52.38
N ASP A 199 -28.81 1.39 52.13
CA ASP A 199 -29.68 2.37 51.45
C ASP A 199 -29.50 2.40 49.91
N ALA A 200 -28.63 1.57 49.34
CA ALA A 200 -28.49 1.45 47.90
C ALA A 200 -29.78 0.88 47.28
N PRO A 201 -30.38 1.54 46.27
CA PRO A 201 -31.55 1.00 45.59
C PRO A 201 -31.25 -0.35 44.93
N ILE A 202 -32.28 -1.19 44.82
CA ILE A 202 -32.18 -2.51 44.17
C ILE A 202 -31.81 -2.36 42.69
N GLU A 203 -32.45 -1.43 42.00
CA GLU A 203 -32.09 -1.07 40.63
C GLU A 203 -31.06 0.06 40.62
N ARG A 204 -30.09 -0.06 39.70
CA ARG A 204 -29.03 0.95 39.55
C ARG A 204 -29.65 2.30 39.14
N PRO A 205 -29.34 3.40 39.85
CA PRO A 205 -29.75 4.73 39.45
C PRO A 205 -29.26 5.08 38.04
N SER A 206 -30.08 5.83 37.29
CA SER A 206 -29.64 6.33 35.98
C SER A 206 -28.44 7.25 36.15
N TRP A 207 -27.45 7.08 35.26
CA TRP A 207 -26.26 7.93 35.19
C TRP A 207 -26.59 9.31 34.58
N GLU A 208 -27.75 9.46 33.93
CA GLU A 208 -28.22 10.73 33.34
C GLU A 208 -28.82 11.68 34.39
N VAL A 209 -29.10 11.18 35.59
CA VAL A 209 -29.62 11.98 36.71
C VAL A 209 -28.44 12.34 37.62
N GLU A 210 -28.25 13.63 37.90
CA GLU A 210 -27.25 14.06 38.87
C GLU A 210 -27.63 13.58 40.28
N HIS A 211 -26.80 12.72 40.85
CA HIS A 211 -26.91 12.27 42.24
C HIS A 211 -25.88 13.00 43.09
N SER A 212 -26.20 13.22 44.37
CA SER A 212 -25.26 13.86 45.29
C SER A 212 -24.00 12.99 45.48
N GLU A 213 -22.82 13.60 45.55
CA GLU A 213 -21.58 12.86 45.81
C GLU A 213 -21.61 12.11 47.15
N THR A 214 -22.36 12.62 48.13
CA THR A 214 -22.62 11.94 49.42
C THR A 214 -23.37 10.62 49.25
N ASP A 215 -24.36 10.58 48.36
CA ASP A 215 -25.13 9.35 48.09
C ASP A 215 -24.26 8.33 47.35
N LYS A 216 -23.51 8.78 46.34
CA LYS A 216 -22.58 7.93 45.60
C LYS A 216 -21.53 7.28 46.53
N ILE A 217 -20.94 8.05 47.45
CA ILE A 217 -19.98 7.54 48.42
C ILE A 217 -20.63 6.51 49.35
N ARG A 218 -21.85 6.79 49.86
CA ARG A 218 -22.59 5.86 50.73
C ARG A 218 -22.89 4.54 50.02
N TRP A 219 -23.45 4.60 48.81
CA TRP A 219 -23.73 3.41 48.01
C TRP A 219 -22.46 2.65 47.67
N ARG A 220 -21.38 3.34 47.28
CA ARG A 220 -20.08 2.73 46.99
C ARG A 220 -19.55 1.95 48.19
N ASN A 221 -19.53 2.57 49.38
CA ASN A 221 -19.04 1.92 50.60
C ASN A 221 -19.88 0.69 50.98
N GLN A 222 -21.20 0.73 50.75
CA GLN A 222 -22.08 -0.42 50.93
C GLN A 222 -21.74 -1.54 49.94
N LEU A 223 -21.72 -1.25 48.63
CA LEU A 223 -21.57 -2.27 47.59
C LEU A 223 -20.16 -2.88 47.57
N ILE A 224 -19.13 -2.13 47.95
CA ILE A 224 -17.75 -2.64 48.10
C ILE A 224 -17.68 -3.77 49.12
N ASN A 225 -18.45 -3.70 50.21
CA ASN A 225 -18.45 -4.76 51.23
C ASN A 225 -18.99 -6.08 50.70
N GLY A 226 -19.89 -6.04 49.71
CA GLY A 226 -20.43 -7.22 49.04
C GLY A 226 -19.60 -7.70 47.84
N LEU A 227 -18.56 -6.97 47.45
CA LEU A 227 -17.81 -7.23 46.23
C LEU A 227 -16.93 -8.49 46.37
N PRO A 228 -17.01 -9.45 45.42
CA PRO A 228 -16.12 -10.61 45.40
C PRO A 228 -14.64 -10.22 45.37
N ASP A 229 -13.77 -10.96 46.06
CA ASP A 229 -12.34 -10.66 46.15
C ASP A 229 -11.67 -10.51 44.79
N VAL A 230 -12.10 -11.28 43.80
CA VAL A 230 -11.58 -11.23 42.42
C VAL A 230 -11.87 -9.90 41.71
N LEU A 231 -12.91 -9.15 42.13
CA LEU A 231 -13.27 -7.85 41.54
C LEU A 231 -12.71 -6.67 42.34
N LYS A 232 -12.17 -6.89 43.54
CA LYS A 232 -11.58 -5.81 44.36
C LYS A 232 -10.39 -5.14 43.68
N ASN A 233 -9.66 -5.87 42.84
CA ASN A 233 -8.54 -5.35 42.06
C ASN A 233 -8.94 -4.82 40.68
N GLY A 234 -10.19 -4.39 40.51
CA GLY A 234 -10.70 -3.79 39.29
C GLY A 234 -11.20 -4.79 38.23
N TRP A 235 -11.99 -4.27 37.30
CA TRP A 235 -12.65 -5.03 36.24
C TRP A 235 -12.93 -4.17 35.01
N PHE A 236 -13.38 -4.84 33.95
CA PHE A 236 -13.99 -4.19 32.81
C PHE A 236 -15.27 -4.92 32.37
N SER A 237 -16.16 -4.19 31.71
CA SER A 237 -17.44 -4.68 31.22
C SER A 237 -17.75 -4.10 29.84
N PRO A 238 -18.67 -4.67 29.04
CA PRO A 238 -19.01 -4.14 27.73
C PRO A 238 -19.70 -2.78 27.89
N SER A 239 -19.46 -1.88 26.95
CA SER A 239 -20.10 -0.56 26.87
C SER A 239 -20.90 -0.39 25.58
N GLY A 240 -21.66 0.72 25.47
CA GLY A 240 -22.70 0.90 24.47
C GLY A 240 -22.22 0.84 23.01
N ARG A 241 -20.98 1.26 22.71
CA ARG A 241 -20.44 1.23 21.33
C ARG A 241 -19.92 -0.12 20.89
N LEU A 242 -19.67 -1.03 21.83
CA LEU A 242 -19.05 -2.31 21.56
C LEU A 242 -19.86 -3.19 20.61
N GLY A 243 -21.19 -3.15 20.71
CA GLY A 243 -22.08 -3.99 19.90
C GLY A 243 -21.88 -3.80 18.39
N ARG A 244 -21.69 -2.56 17.92
CA ARG A 244 -21.44 -2.26 16.50
C ARG A 244 -20.01 -2.63 16.10
N ASN A 245 -19.04 -2.19 16.90
CA ASN A 245 -17.62 -2.42 16.63
C ASN A 245 -17.26 -3.92 16.57
N ARG A 246 -17.94 -4.75 17.37
CA ARG A 246 -17.77 -6.20 17.36
C ARG A 246 -17.87 -6.76 15.95
N ILE A 247 -18.90 -6.42 15.18
CA ILE A 247 -19.12 -7.00 13.84
C ILE A 247 -18.08 -6.48 12.84
N ASP A 248 -17.76 -5.19 12.95
CA ASP A 248 -16.92 -4.50 11.98
C ASP A 248 -15.44 -4.91 12.04
N HIS A 249 -14.96 -5.30 13.22
CA HIS A 249 -13.53 -5.52 13.49
C HIS A 249 -13.18 -6.90 14.11
N ILE A 250 -13.99 -7.95 13.84
CA ILE A 250 -13.65 -9.33 14.27
C ILE A 250 -12.32 -9.80 13.68
N SER A 251 -12.10 -9.53 12.39
CA SER A 251 -10.91 -9.99 11.68
C SER A 251 -9.67 -9.17 12.08
N MET A 252 -8.54 -9.84 12.30
CA MET A 252 -7.24 -9.19 12.49
C MET A 252 -6.56 -8.83 11.17
N ILE A 253 -7.04 -9.36 10.03
CA ILE A 253 -6.57 -8.97 8.70
C ILE A 253 -7.02 -7.51 8.46
N PRO A 254 -6.11 -6.60 8.08
CA PRO A 254 -6.50 -5.23 7.74
C PRO A 254 -7.44 -5.20 6.54
N ASP A 255 -8.41 -4.29 6.58
CA ASP A 255 -9.16 -3.92 5.39
C ASP A 255 -8.24 -2.98 4.58
N GLU A 256 -7.66 -3.49 3.49
CA GLU A 256 -6.83 -2.69 2.58
C GLU A 256 -7.64 -2.28 1.35
N LEU A 257 -7.76 -0.97 1.12
CA LEU A 257 -8.33 -0.44 -0.12
C LEU A 257 -7.24 -0.37 -1.20
N SER A 258 -7.57 -0.84 -2.40
CA SER A 258 -6.70 -0.72 -3.57
C SER A 258 -7.34 0.24 -4.57
N TYR A 259 -6.63 1.32 -4.89
CA TYR A 259 -7.06 2.34 -5.83
C TYR A 259 -6.50 2.09 -7.23
N ARG A 260 -7.37 1.98 -8.23
CA ARG A 260 -6.95 1.90 -9.64
C ARG A 260 -6.43 3.24 -10.11
N VAL A 261 -5.21 3.28 -10.63
CA VAL A 261 -4.63 4.48 -11.23
C VAL A 261 -5.04 4.54 -12.70
N ARG A 262 -5.76 5.59 -13.07
CA ARG A 262 -6.23 5.82 -14.43
C ARG A 262 -5.60 7.07 -15.01
N ASP A 263 -5.00 6.93 -16.19
CA ASP A 263 -4.58 8.05 -17.01
C ASP A 263 -5.80 8.86 -17.47
N ALA A 264 -5.87 10.14 -17.11
CA ALA A 264 -6.95 11.02 -17.53
C ALA A 264 -6.97 11.26 -19.05
N VAL A 265 -5.83 11.14 -19.73
CA VAL A 265 -5.68 11.38 -21.18
C VAL A 265 -6.09 10.15 -21.98
N GLY A 266 -5.39 9.03 -21.78
CA GLY A 266 -5.60 7.79 -22.52
C GLY A 266 -6.74 6.92 -21.99
N ARG A 267 -7.22 7.16 -20.76
CA ARG A 267 -8.20 6.34 -20.02
C ARG A 267 -7.76 4.90 -19.75
N SER A 268 -6.52 4.53 -20.07
CA SER A 268 -5.93 3.26 -19.70
C SER A 268 -5.75 3.21 -18.18
N ILE A 269 -6.08 2.07 -17.60
CA ILE A 269 -5.66 1.74 -16.25
C ILE A 269 -4.16 1.49 -16.34
N LEU A 270 -3.37 2.27 -15.59
CA LEU A 270 -1.92 2.12 -15.53
C LEU A 270 -1.54 0.99 -14.57
N GLY A 271 -2.39 0.74 -13.57
CA GLY A 271 -2.22 -0.26 -12.50
C GLY A 271 -3.03 0.13 -11.27
N SER A 272 -2.64 -0.34 -10.08
CA SER A 272 -3.35 -0.07 -8.83
C SER A 272 -2.40 0.17 -7.67
N VAL A 273 -2.65 1.20 -6.87
CA VAL A 273 -1.89 1.55 -5.68
C VAL A 273 -2.71 1.30 -4.41
N ASP A 274 -2.07 1.06 -3.29
CA ASP A 274 -2.74 0.77 -2.02
C ASP A 274 -3.15 2.04 -1.24
N GLU A 275 -3.95 1.85 -0.19
CA GLU A 275 -4.36 2.91 0.72
C GLU A 275 -3.15 3.56 1.43
N ALA A 276 -2.10 2.78 1.74
CA ALA A 276 -0.92 3.27 2.42
C ALA A 276 -0.13 4.28 1.57
N PHE A 277 0.03 4.01 0.26
CA PHE A 277 0.60 4.96 -0.67
C PHE A 277 -0.24 6.22 -0.83
N VAL A 278 -1.55 6.07 -0.99
CA VAL A 278 -2.45 7.24 -1.12
C VAL A 278 -2.35 8.15 0.10
N LEU A 279 -2.15 7.56 1.28
CA LEU A 279 -1.90 8.27 2.53
C LEU A 279 -0.51 8.90 2.62
N SER A 280 0.53 8.23 2.11
CA SER A 280 1.89 8.78 2.10
C SER A 280 2.00 10.01 1.18
N LEU A 281 1.17 10.09 0.14
CA LEU A 281 1.02 11.27 -0.72
C LEU A 281 0.27 12.45 -0.06
N GLY A 282 -0.13 12.32 1.21
CA GLY A 282 -0.82 13.34 2.00
C GLY A 282 -0.02 14.63 2.09
N GLY A 283 -0.66 15.74 1.70
CA GLY A 283 -0.04 17.06 1.62
C GLY A 283 0.02 17.76 2.98
N GLU A 284 1.19 18.30 3.29
CA GLU A 284 1.32 19.39 4.25
C GLU A 284 0.44 20.57 3.78
N GLU A 285 -0.42 21.06 4.67
CA GLU A 285 -1.00 22.40 4.55
C GLU A 285 0.05 23.44 4.97
N ASP A 286 1.18 23.48 4.27
CA ASP A 286 2.16 24.54 4.51
C ASP A 286 1.73 25.79 3.72
N GLY A 287 1.03 26.71 4.39
CA GLY A 287 0.79 28.06 3.88
C GLY A 287 -0.17 28.21 2.69
N GLY A 288 -1.24 27.41 2.61
CA GLY A 288 -2.38 27.69 1.71
C GLY A 288 -2.16 27.39 0.22
N LYS A 289 -1.02 26.82 -0.19
CA LYS A 289 -0.82 26.28 -1.54
C LYS A 289 -0.84 24.75 -1.50
N ARG A 290 -1.91 24.13 -2.03
CA ARG A 290 -1.91 22.71 -2.37
C ARG A 290 -0.71 22.42 -3.28
N ARG A 291 0.35 21.80 -2.76
CA ARG A 291 1.36 21.17 -3.62
C ARG A 291 0.65 20.11 -4.47
N ASN A 292 0.92 20.13 -5.77
CA ASN A 292 0.47 19.09 -6.69
C ASN A 292 1.06 17.75 -6.23
N ARG A 293 0.22 16.76 -5.96
CA ARG A 293 0.66 15.42 -5.52
C ARG A 293 1.17 14.65 -6.75
N THR A 294 2.44 14.29 -6.77
CA THR A 294 3.11 13.68 -7.94
C THR A 294 3.78 12.38 -7.55
N PHE A 295 3.75 11.39 -8.43
CA PHE A 295 4.39 10.10 -8.21
C PHE A 295 4.83 9.42 -9.50
N VAL A 296 5.74 8.46 -9.42
CA VAL A 296 6.25 7.74 -10.59
C VAL A 296 5.48 6.42 -10.79
N MET A 297 5.03 6.13 -12.01
CA MET A 297 4.36 4.88 -12.33
C MET A 297 4.56 4.53 -13.80
N ALA A 298 4.82 3.25 -14.08
CA ALA A 298 5.23 2.79 -15.41
C ALA A 298 6.38 3.64 -15.99
N GLY A 299 7.35 3.96 -15.13
CA GLY A 299 8.54 4.75 -15.41
C GLY A 299 8.31 6.25 -15.65
N ARG A 300 7.11 6.81 -15.46
CA ARG A 300 6.82 8.24 -15.74
C ARG A 300 6.28 8.96 -14.52
N THR A 301 6.51 10.28 -14.41
CA THR A 301 5.85 11.08 -13.38
C THR A 301 4.42 11.44 -13.74
N TRP A 302 3.54 11.16 -12.79
CA TRP A 302 2.11 11.38 -12.82
C TRP A 302 1.71 12.34 -11.70
N GLN A 303 0.98 13.39 -12.03
CA GLN A 303 0.30 14.25 -11.08
C GLN A 303 -1.12 13.74 -10.83
N ILE A 304 -1.50 13.60 -9.56
CA ILE A 304 -2.88 13.31 -9.17
C ILE A 304 -3.75 14.53 -9.40
N VAL A 305 -4.82 14.33 -10.14
CA VAL A 305 -5.85 15.33 -10.42
C VAL A 305 -7.06 15.15 -9.53
N ASP A 306 -7.51 13.91 -9.37
CA ASP A 306 -8.68 13.53 -8.59
C ASP A 306 -8.45 12.14 -8.01
N ALA A 307 -9.00 11.86 -6.83
CA ALA A 307 -8.89 10.57 -6.17
C ALA A 307 -10.24 10.26 -5.51
N ASP A 308 -11.06 9.49 -6.20
CA ASP A 308 -12.44 9.20 -5.86
C ASP A 308 -12.50 7.98 -4.91
N PRO A 309 -12.79 8.17 -3.61
CA PRO A 309 -12.84 7.05 -2.66
C PRO A 309 -13.97 6.09 -2.97
N ASP A 310 -15.10 6.59 -3.47
CA ASP A 310 -16.30 5.78 -3.74
C ASP A 310 -16.11 4.89 -4.97
N GLN A 311 -15.21 5.26 -5.89
CA GLN A 311 -14.91 4.51 -7.11
C GLN A 311 -13.60 3.72 -7.04
N GLU A 312 -12.87 3.85 -5.91
CA GLU A 312 -11.52 3.29 -5.72
C GLU A 312 -10.62 3.61 -6.93
N GLU A 313 -10.63 4.87 -7.38
CA GLU A 313 -9.93 5.30 -8.59
C GLU A 313 -9.16 6.61 -8.36
N ILE A 314 -7.91 6.65 -8.81
CA ILE A 314 -7.07 7.85 -8.85
C ILE A 314 -6.88 8.26 -10.31
N LEU A 315 -7.30 9.48 -10.62
CA LEU A 315 -7.11 10.10 -11.92
C LEU A 315 -5.82 10.89 -11.94
N VAL A 316 -4.95 10.56 -12.89
CA VAL A 316 -3.62 11.15 -13.02
C VAL A 316 -3.37 11.77 -14.38
N ILE A 317 -2.45 12.73 -14.43
CA ILE A 317 -1.95 13.35 -15.67
C ILE A 317 -0.43 13.31 -15.71
N PRO A 318 0.19 13.11 -16.87
CA PRO A 318 1.65 13.09 -16.98
C PRO A 318 2.21 14.50 -16.75
N ILE A 319 3.35 14.60 -16.05
CA ILE A 319 4.07 15.87 -15.87
C ILE A 319 5.59 15.69 -16.04
N LYS A 320 6.31 16.78 -16.27
CA LYS A 320 7.78 16.79 -16.44
C LYS A 320 8.58 16.76 -15.15
N ASP A 321 7.96 17.13 -14.01
CA ASP A 321 8.67 17.18 -12.74
C ASP A 321 8.93 15.77 -12.18
N SER A 322 9.80 15.66 -11.18
CA SER A 322 10.04 14.40 -10.47
C SER A 322 8.98 14.11 -9.42
N GLY A 323 8.46 12.88 -9.40
CA GLY A 323 7.50 12.38 -8.42
C GLY A 323 8.15 11.48 -7.37
N GLU A 324 7.41 11.18 -6.29
CA GLU A 324 7.80 10.13 -5.34
C GLU A 324 7.46 8.74 -5.91
N VAL A 325 8.28 7.73 -5.61
CA VAL A 325 8.00 6.36 -6.03
C VAL A 325 6.90 5.78 -5.13
N PRO A 326 5.85 5.16 -5.70
CA PRO A 326 4.85 4.46 -4.92
C PRO A 326 5.41 3.25 -4.19
N VAL A 327 5.10 3.17 -2.91
CA VAL A 327 5.23 1.95 -2.10
C VAL A 327 3.96 1.15 -2.30
N TRP A 328 4.02 -0.02 -2.93
CA TRP A 328 2.84 -0.86 -3.17
C TRP A 328 2.55 -1.73 -1.94
N SER A 329 1.28 -1.94 -1.52
CA SER A 329 0.98 -3.01 -0.53
C SER A 329 1.15 -4.41 -1.10
N GLY A 330 1.43 -4.50 -2.40
CA GLY A 330 1.92 -5.69 -3.07
C GLY A 330 3.43 -5.70 -3.29
N GLU A 331 4.23 -4.97 -2.49
CA GLU A 331 5.67 -5.19 -2.52
C GLU A 331 5.95 -6.67 -2.38
N LEU A 332 6.85 -7.15 -3.25
CA LEU A 332 7.40 -8.46 -3.10
C LEU A 332 7.88 -8.61 -1.64
N PRO A 333 7.61 -9.75 -1.01
CA PRO A 333 7.98 -10.01 0.38
C PRO A 333 9.43 -9.58 0.64
N PRO A 334 9.73 -9.00 1.81
CA PRO A 334 11.07 -8.49 2.10
C PRO A 334 12.08 -9.62 1.93
N VAL A 335 13.22 -9.30 1.33
CA VAL A 335 14.32 -10.25 1.21
C VAL A 335 14.95 -10.41 2.59
N PRO A 336 14.97 -11.63 3.15
CA PRO A 336 15.61 -11.91 4.43
C PRO A 336 17.10 -11.58 4.42
N MET A 337 17.63 -11.22 5.58
CA MET A 337 19.04 -10.85 5.72
C MET A 337 19.96 -12.00 5.33
N GLU A 338 19.62 -13.25 5.65
CA GLU A 338 20.48 -14.40 5.35
C GLU A 338 20.61 -14.65 3.85
N ILE A 339 19.56 -14.41 3.07
CA ILE A 339 19.61 -14.47 1.60
C ILE A 339 20.49 -13.34 1.06
N ALA A 340 20.26 -12.12 1.52
CA ALA A 340 21.02 -10.97 1.03
C ALA A 340 22.52 -11.08 1.34
N MET A 341 22.86 -11.58 2.52
CA MET A 341 24.25 -11.85 2.89
C MET A 341 24.88 -12.94 2.01
N GLU A 342 24.15 -14.01 1.69
CA GLU A 342 24.66 -15.04 0.78
C GLU A 342 24.78 -14.54 -0.67
N VAL A 343 23.97 -13.56 -1.10
CA VAL A 343 24.21 -12.83 -2.35
C VAL A 343 25.52 -12.03 -2.28
N GLY A 344 25.85 -11.46 -1.12
CA GLY A 344 27.16 -10.87 -0.87
C GLY A 344 28.29 -11.88 -1.04
N ILE A 345 28.15 -13.07 -0.45
CA ILE A 345 29.12 -14.17 -0.59
C ILE A 345 29.26 -14.56 -2.06
N LEU A 346 28.15 -14.68 -2.81
CA LEU A 346 28.16 -14.98 -4.24
C LEU A 346 28.93 -13.92 -5.05
N ARG A 347 28.77 -12.63 -4.73
CA ARG A 347 29.56 -11.56 -5.37
C ARG A 347 31.05 -11.72 -5.09
N ARG A 348 31.44 -12.11 -3.86
CA ARG A 348 32.84 -12.40 -3.52
C ARG A 348 33.36 -13.66 -4.22
N SER A 349 32.56 -14.72 -4.34
CA SER A 349 32.90 -15.91 -5.14
C SER A 349 33.20 -15.55 -6.60
N ILE A 350 32.41 -14.64 -7.18
CA ILE A 350 32.66 -14.11 -8.52
C ILE A 350 33.96 -13.29 -8.56
N ALA A 351 34.20 -12.45 -7.56
CA ALA A 351 35.44 -11.66 -7.45
C ALA A 351 36.71 -12.54 -7.44
N VAL A 352 36.66 -13.67 -6.73
CA VAL A 352 37.73 -14.67 -6.72
C VAL A 352 37.85 -15.35 -8.09
N ALA A 353 36.74 -15.72 -8.71
CA ALA A 353 36.73 -16.37 -10.02
C ALA A 353 37.32 -15.49 -11.15
N ILE A 354 37.15 -14.16 -11.06
CA ILE A 354 37.75 -13.21 -12.02
C ILE A 354 39.19 -12.79 -11.65
N GLY A 355 39.73 -13.28 -10.52
CA GLY A 355 41.09 -12.96 -10.06
C GLY A 355 41.24 -11.58 -9.41
N SER A 356 40.13 -10.94 -9.02
CA SER A 356 40.14 -9.65 -8.31
C SER A 356 40.40 -9.78 -6.80
N MET A 357 40.23 -10.99 -6.25
CA MET A 357 40.46 -11.31 -4.83
C MET A 357 41.12 -12.68 -4.70
N ASP A 358 41.86 -12.90 -3.61
CA ASP A 358 42.51 -14.17 -3.29
C ASP A 358 42.07 -14.60 -1.87
N GLU A 359 40.85 -15.14 -1.79
CA GLU A 359 40.24 -15.64 -0.55
C GLU A 359 39.55 -16.99 -0.80
N GLU A 360 39.50 -17.83 0.22
CA GLU A 360 38.72 -19.07 0.18
C GLU A 360 37.24 -18.76 0.42
N VAL A 361 36.43 -18.90 -0.63
CA VAL A 361 34.99 -18.60 -0.63
C VAL A 361 34.25 -19.76 -1.29
N ARG A 362 32.93 -19.83 -1.09
CA ARG A 362 32.06 -20.85 -1.70
C ARG A 362 32.26 -20.90 -3.21
N ASP A 363 32.26 -22.10 -3.79
CA ASP A 363 32.41 -22.27 -5.23
C ASP A 363 31.16 -21.77 -5.97
N LEU A 364 31.36 -21.01 -7.04
CA LEU A 364 30.29 -20.54 -7.93
C LEU A 364 29.47 -21.70 -8.52
N SER A 365 30.07 -22.88 -8.68
CA SER A 365 29.41 -24.09 -9.20
C SER A 365 28.33 -24.66 -8.28
N GLU A 366 28.30 -24.28 -7.00
CA GLU A 366 27.24 -24.69 -6.07
C GLU A 366 25.89 -24.03 -6.38
N TYR A 367 25.91 -22.87 -7.06
CA TYR A 367 24.70 -22.14 -7.40
C TYR A 367 24.10 -22.66 -8.72
N PRO A 368 22.78 -22.97 -8.77
CA PRO A 368 22.12 -23.52 -9.95
C PRO A 368 21.83 -22.44 -11.00
N LEU A 369 22.89 -21.86 -11.57
CA LEU A 369 22.86 -20.85 -12.62
C LEU A 369 22.97 -21.49 -14.00
N SER A 370 22.20 -20.97 -14.97
CA SER A 370 22.48 -21.23 -16.40
C SER A 370 23.77 -20.53 -16.84
N ASP A 371 24.33 -20.94 -17.98
CA ASP A 371 25.55 -20.32 -18.52
C ASP A 371 25.32 -18.83 -18.80
N GLU A 372 24.17 -18.47 -19.38
CA GLU A 372 23.82 -17.07 -19.67
C GLU A 372 23.67 -16.24 -18.39
N ALA A 373 23.04 -16.81 -17.35
CA ALA A 373 22.85 -16.13 -16.06
C ALA A 373 24.21 -15.92 -15.36
N ARG A 374 25.08 -16.92 -15.43
CA ARG A 374 26.44 -16.87 -14.88
C ARG A 374 27.28 -15.80 -15.57
N ASP A 375 27.31 -15.79 -16.89
CA ASP A 375 28.05 -14.81 -17.68
C ASP A 375 27.56 -13.39 -17.42
N HIS A 376 26.23 -13.21 -17.32
CA HIS A 376 25.63 -11.92 -16.99
C HIS A 376 26.05 -11.41 -15.59
N LEU A 377 26.04 -12.28 -14.58
CA LEU A 377 26.49 -11.93 -13.22
C LEU A 377 27.99 -11.59 -13.20
N ILE A 378 28.83 -12.43 -13.82
CA ILE A 378 30.28 -12.22 -13.88
C ILE A 378 30.61 -10.88 -14.57
N SER A 379 30.03 -10.62 -15.75
CA SER A 379 30.20 -9.35 -16.47
C SER A 379 29.80 -8.15 -15.59
N THR A 380 28.68 -8.25 -14.88
CA THR A 380 28.19 -7.12 -14.07
C THR A 380 29.07 -6.84 -12.85
N VAL A 381 29.56 -7.88 -12.17
CA VAL A 381 30.48 -7.75 -11.03
C VAL A 381 31.85 -7.23 -11.50
N ALA A 382 32.37 -7.75 -12.62
CA ALA A 382 33.64 -7.30 -13.20
C ALA A 382 33.57 -5.81 -13.59
N GLU A 383 32.52 -5.38 -14.30
CA GLU A 383 32.32 -3.96 -14.65
C GLU A 383 32.17 -3.05 -13.42
N HIS A 384 31.53 -3.55 -12.35
CA HIS A 384 31.48 -2.81 -11.09
C HIS A 384 32.87 -2.69 -10.45
N TYR A 385 33.65 -3.76 -10.44
CA TYR A 385 35.02 -3.74 -9.92
C TYR A 385 35.92 -2.80 -10.71
N ASP A 386 35.86 -2.84 -12.04
CA ASP A 386 36.66 -1.97 -12.93
C ASP A 386 36.38 -0.48 -12.69
N SER A 387 35.16 -0.13 -12.28
CA SER A 387 34.74 1.25 -12.03
C SER A 387 34.95 1.72 -10.60
N SER A 388 34.64 0.88 -9.61
CA SER A 388 34.65 1.25 -8.19
C SER A 388 35.92 0.81 -7.43
N GLY A 389 36.63 -0.19 -7.93
CA GLY A 389 37.78 -0.84 -7.30
C GLY A 389 37.44 -1.76 -6.11
N ILE A 390 36.20 -1.75 -5.61
CA ILE A 390 35.79 -2.51 -4.42
C ILE A 390 34.38 -3.05 -4.62
N ILE A 391 34.17 -4.35 -4.39
CA ILE A 391 32.86 -5.00 -4.56
C ILE A 391 32.09 -4.96 -3.23
N PRO A 392 30.83 -4.48 -3.21
CA PRO A 392 29.98 -4.60 -2.04
C PRO A 392 29.50 -6.05 -1.85
N ASP A 393 29.79 -6.61 -0.68
CA ASP A 393 29.53 -8.00 -0.29
C ASP A 393 29.02 -8.11 1.16
N ASP A 394 29.04 -9.31 1.76
CA ASP A 394 28.63 -9.54 3.16
C ASP A 394 29.53 -8.83 4.19
N LYS A 395 30.78 -8.51 3.84
CA LYS A 395 31.78 -7.88 4.73
C LYS A 395 32.12 -6.45 4.34
N THR A 396 31.56 -5.94 3.25
CA THR A 396 31.96 -4.66 2.67
C THR A 396 30.74 -3.83 2.30
N VAL A 397 30.59 -2.67 2.94
CA VAL A 397 29.62 -1.64 2.58
C VAL A 397 30.34 -0.59 1.73
N THR A 398 29.77 -0.24 0.58
CA THR A 398 30.32 0.83 -0.27
C THR A 398 29.39 2.03 -0.31
N VAL A 399 29.95 3.23 -0.25
CA VAL A 399 29.24 4.50 -0.34
C VAL A 399 29.77 5.26 -1.55
N SER A 400 28.87 5.61 -2.47
CA SER A 400 29.21 6.33 -3.70
C SER A 400 28.24 7.47 -3.94
N GLU A 401 28.58 8.36 -4.87
CA GLU A 401 27.70 9.45 -5.30
C GLU A 401 27.49 9.34 -6.82
N SER A 402 26.23 9.35 -7.25
CA SER A 402 25.85 9.36 -8.67
C SER A 402 24.62 10.24 -8.85
N ASP A 403 24.64 11.10 -9.85
CA ASP A 403 23.48 11.91 -10.28
C ASP A 403 22.82 12.73 -9.15
N GLY A 404 23.63 13.22 -8.21
CA GLY A 404 23.16 14.00 -7.05
C GLY A 404 22.48 13.17 -5.96
N ALA A 405 22.63 11.84 -6.00
CA ALA A 405 22.20 10.91 -4.96
C ALA A 405 23.40 10.16 -4.36
N ILE A 406 23.37 9.96 -3.05
CA ILE A 406 24.30 9.06 -2.36
C ILE A 406 23.75 7.64 -2.43
N ILE A 407 24.56 6.71 -2.91
CA ILE A 407 24.23 5.30 -2.99
C ILE A 407 25.05 4.53 -1.96
N VAL A 408 24.37 3.89 -1.01
CA VAL A 408 24.96 2.95 -0.05
C VAL A 408 24.62 1.53 -0.49
N ASN A 409 25.63 0.74 -0.86
CA ASN A 409 25.46 -0.68 -1.17
C ASN A 409 25.71 -1.53 0.07
N THR A 410 24.73 -2.38 0.41
CA THR A 410 24.76 -3.23 1.60
C THR A 410 23.94 -4.50 1.37
N CYS A 411 24.58 -5.66 1.54
CA CYS A 411 23.99 -6.99 1.39
C CYS A 411 23.29 -7.47 2.67
N ARG A 412 22.43 -6.64 3.27
CA ARG A 412 21.76 -6.93 4.56
C ARG A 412 20.24 -7.13 4.46
N GLY A 413 19.70 -7.10 3.25
CA GLY A 413 18.30 -7.41 2.99
C GLY A 413 17.38 -6.23 3.24
N SER A 414 16.09 -6.44 2.97
CA SER A 414 15.13 -5.33 2.88
C SER A 414 14.94 -4.60 4.22
N ARG A 415 14.74 -5.34 5.32
CA ARG A 415 14.37 -4.73 6.61
C ARG A 415 15.51 -3.96 7.27
N VAL A 416 16.74 -4.47 7.18
CA VAL A 416 17.94 -3.75 7.67
C VAL A 416 18.19 -2.50 6.84
N ASN A 417 18.13 -2.61 5.51
CA ASN A 417 18.32 -1.45 4.63
C ASN A 417 17.20 -0.41 4.80
N GLU A 418 15.96 -0.82 5.05
CA GLU A 418 14.85 0.09 5.37
C GLU A 418 15.17 0.90 6.63
N THR A 419 15.54 0.21 7.70
CA THR A 419 15.94 0.84 8.98
C THR A 419 17.09 1.83 8.77
N LEU A 420 18.14 1.38 8.09
CA LEU A 420 19.33 2.19 7.84
C LEU A 420 19.03 3.39 6.94
N GLY A 421 18.18 3.22 5.92
CA GLY A 421 17.79 4.29 5.02
C GLY A 421 16.99 5.39 5.71
N HIS A 422 16.02 5.02 6.55
CA HIS A 422 15.27 5.99 7.38
C HIS A 422 16.16 6.66 8.42
N PHE A 423 17.09 5.92 9.04
CA PHE A 423 18.08 6.48 9.94
C PHE A 423 18.94 7.54 9.25
N LEU A 424 19.58 7.22 8.13
CA LEU A 424 20.44 8.13 7.37
C LEU A 424 19.66 9.35 6.84
N GLN A 425 18.44 9.14 6.34
CA GLN A 425 17.55 10.22 5.91
C GLN A 425 17.21 11.16 7.06
N ALA A 426 16.88 10.63 8.24
CA ALA A 426 16.56 11.43 9.41
C ALA A 426 17.78 12.22 9.90
N MET A 427 18.96 11.59 9.99
CA MET A 427 20.20 12.24 10.39
C MET A 427 20.62 13.36 9.43
N GLY A 428 20.48 13.13 8.12
CA GLY A 428 20.72 14.18 7.12
C GLY A 428 19.71 15.32 7.20
N SER A 429 18.43 15.02 7.46
CA SER A 429 17.36 16.02 7.54
C SER A 429 17.47 16.90 8.79
N LEU A 430 18.03 16.40 9.90
CA LEU A 430 18.24 17.15 11.14
C LEU A 430 19.19 18.35 10.98
N LYS A 431 20.14 18.30 10.03
CA LYS A 431 21.07 19.41 9.79
C LYS A 431 20.40 20.63 9.18
N ASP A 432 19.47 20.40 8.26
CA ASP A 432 18.94 21.43 7.36
C ASP A 432 17.45 21.72 7.53
N GLY A 433 16.74 20.90 8.31
CA GLY A 433 15.28 20.97 8.47
C GLY A 433 14.50 20.61 7.20
N LYS A 434 15.18 20.19 6.12
CA LYS A 434 14.57 19.74 4.87
C LYS A 434 14.55 18.22 4.84
N MET A 435 13.37 17.63 4.66
CA MET A 435 13.26 16.21 4.38
C MET A 435 13.91 15.90 3.02
N GLY A 436 14.94 15.05 3.03
CA GLY A 436 15.46 14.46 1.80
C GLY A 436 14.57 13.31 1.29
N ARG A 437 14.90 12.77 0.12
CA ARG A 437 14.23 11.60 -0.46
C ARG A 437 15.11 10.36 -0.31
N SER A 438 14.49 9.20 -0.17
CA SER A 438 15.17 7.92 -0.16
C SER A 438 14.45 6.90 -1.03
N THR A 439 15.22 6.03 -1.69
CA THR A 439 14.74 4.82 -2.34
C THR A 439 15.55 3.66 -1.79
N ILE A 440 14.87 2.62 -1.32
CA ILE A 440 15.49 1.53 -0.57
C ILE A 440 15.16 0.23 -1.26
N ASP A 441 16.18 -0.59 -1.51
CA ASP A 441 16.06 -1.95 -2.01
C ASP A 441 16.91 -2.91 -1.14
N PRO A 442 16.82 -4.24 -1.33
CA PRO A 442 17.53 -5.22 -0.50
C PRO A 442 19.06 -5.12 -0.51
N TYR A 443 19.64 -4.44 -1.50
CA TYR A 443 21.08 -4.34 -1.74
C TYR A 443 21.59 -2.90 -1.77
N ARG A 444 20.71 -1.90 -1.83
CA ARG A 444 21.05 -0.48 -2.02
C ARG A 444 20.11 0.46 -1.26
N ILE A 445 20.68 1.58 -0.83
CA ILE A 445 19.96 2.74 -0.31
C ILE A 445 20.41 3.95 -1.12
N SER A 446 19.47 4.56 -1.85
CA SER A 446 19.69 5.82 -2.57
C SER A 446 19.12 6.97 -1.76
N LEU A 447 19.95 7.96 -1.46
CA LEU A 447 19.61 9.12 -0.62
C LEU A 447 19.83 10.42 -1.40
N GLN A 448 18.78 11.20 -1.56
CA GLN A 448 18.84 12.58 -2.07
C GLN A 448 18.51 13.54 -0.93
N VAL A 449 19.52 13.85 -0.13
CA VAL A 449 19.43 14.81 0.98
C VAL A 449 20.38 15.97 0.66
N PRO A 450 19.88 17.22 0.51
CA PRO A 450 20.68 18.34 -0.02
C PRO A 450 22.02 18.64 0.70
N SER A 451 22.16 18.21 1.95
CA SER A 451 23.31 18.52 2.81
C SER A 451 23.96 17.29 3.43
N LEU A 452 23.70 16.10 2.88
CA LEU A 452 24.39 14.87 3.25
C LEU A 452 25.48 14.61 2.20
N ALA A 453 26.71 14.39 2.63
CA ALA A 453 27.82 13.97 1.76
C ALA A 453 28.19 12.48 2.00
N PRO A 454 28.79 11.78 1.02
CA PRO A 454 29.21 10.38 1.18
C PRO A 454 30.11 10.14 2.40
N SER A 455 31.06 11.03 2.67
CA SER A 455 31.96 10.95 3.83
C SER A 455 31.20 11.05 5.17
N GLU A 456 30.12 11.82 5.21
CA GLU A 456 29.29 11.93 6.40
C GLU A 456 28.48 10.65 6.64
N VAL A 457 28.04 9.96 5.57
CA VAL A 457 27.40 8.66 5.70
C VAL A 457 28.37 7.64 6.30
N VAL A 458 29.62 7.61 5.84
CA VAL A 458 30.67 6.75 6.42
C VAL A 458 30.87 7.06 7.91
N ASN A 459 30.93 8.34 8.28
CA ASN A 459 31.05 8.75 9.68
C ASN A 459 29.83 8.35 10.51
N LEU A 460 28.61 8.55 10.01
CA LEU A 460 27.37 8.14 10.69
C LEU A 460 27.35 6.64 10.95
N LEU A 461 27.77 5.82 9.98
CA LEU A 461 27.84 4.36 10.13
C LEU A 461 28.91 3.94 11.15
N SER A 462 30.03 4.65 11.22
CA SER A 462 31.18 4.26 12.05
C SER A 462 31.10 4.79 13.49
N GLU A 463 30.53 5.98 13.69
CA GLU A 463 30.55 6.69 14.98
C GLU A 463 29.26 6.54 15.78
N THR A 464 28.13 6.21 15.15
CA THR A 464 26.85 6.09 15.85
C THR A 464 26.85 4.89 16.80
N PRO A 465 26.59 5.08 18.11
CA PRO A 465 26.47 3.96 19.04
C PRO A 465 25.30 3.04 18.67
N PRO A 466 25.50 1.73 18.50
CA PRO A 466 24.40 0.82 18.15
C PRO A 466 23.24 0.87 19.14
N SER A 467 23.52 1.02 20.44
CA SER A 467 22.49 1.12 21.49
C SER A 467 21.56 2.33 21.35
N SER A 468 21.97 3.38 20.63
CA SER A 468 21.17 4.58 20.45
C SER A 468 20.17 4.46 19.30
N LEU A 469 20.35 3.51 18.38
CA LEU A 469 19.53 3.36 17.19
C LEU A 469 18.02 3.21 17.51
N PRO A 470 17.59 2.34 18.45
CA PRO A 470 16.17 2.23 18.79
C PRO A 470 15.58 3.58 19.21
N SER A 471 16.22 4.29 20.12
CA SER A 471 15.74 5.59 20.59
C SER A 471 15.64 6.62 19.46
N ILE A 472 16.61 6.65 18.54
CA ILE A 472 16.57 7.54 17.37
C ILE A 472 15.36 7.20 16.49
N MET A 473 15.16 5.92 16.15
CA MET A 473 14.05 5.47 15.32
C MET A 473 12.69 5.78 15.96
N TRP A 474 12.55 5.54 17.27
CA TRP A 474 11.34 5.86 18.04
C TRP A 474 11.03 7.37 18.07
N MET A 475 12.04 8.24 17.93
CA MET A 475 11.83 9.69 17.87
C MET A 475 11.56 10.22 16.46
N THR A 476 12.18 9.65 15.43
CA THR A 476 12.14 10.18 14.06
C THR A 476 10.96 9.65 13.26
N ILE A 477 10.66 8.35 13.37
CA ILE A 477 9.62 7.68 12.60
C ILE A 477 8.20 8.20 12.86
N PRO A 478 7.80 8.56 14.09
CA PRO A 478 6.49 9.18 14.34
C PRO A 478 6.25 10.45 13.53
N ASN A 479 7.30 11.18 13.16
CA ASN A 479 7.16 12.41 12.36
C ASN A 479 7.17 12.12 10.84
N GLY A 480 7.50 10.88 10.46
CA GLY A 480 7.58 10.44 9.07
C GLY A 480 6.24 10.09 8.45
N ARG A 481 6.24 9.88 7.13
CA ARG A 481 5.04 9.49 6.37
C ARG A 481 4.71 8.00 6.52
N ALA A 482 5.72 7.15 6.75
CA ALA A 482 5.58 5.69 6.79
C ALA A 482 4.64 5.19 7.90
N ILE A 483 4.59 5.89 9.04
CA ILE A 483 3.77 5.50 10.20
C ILE A 483 2.29 5.86 10.05
N ARG A 484 1.95 6.82 9.18
CA ARG A 484 0.59 7.40 9.07
C ARG A 484 -0.47 6.35 8.79
N TRP A 485 -0.21 5.48 7.81
CA TRP A 485 -1.14 4.40 7.47
C TRP A 485 -1.31 3.42 8.63
N ARG A 486 -0.22 3.15 9.35
CA ARG A 486 -0.19 2.19 10.45
C ARG A 486 -1.03 2.66 11.62
N VAL A 487 -0.96 3.96 11.93
CA VAL A 487 -1.82 4.60 12.93
C VAL A 487 -3.30 4.44 12.54
N VAL A 488 -3.65 4.64 11.27
CA VAL A 488 -5.04 4.43 10.80
C VAL A 488 -5.47 2.97 10.98
N GLN A 489 -4.61 2.02 10.59
CA GLN A 489 -4.87 0.59 10.71
C GLN A 489 -5.14 0.21 12.18
N VAL A 490 -4.24 0.59 13.09
CA VAL A 490 -4.35 0.29 14.53
C VAL A 490 -5.55 1.00 15.14
N ALA A 491 -5.77 2.28 14.82
CA ALA A 491 -6.90 3.05 15.32
C ALA A 491 -8.25 2.48 14.87
N ARG A 492 -8.36 1.96 13.65
CA ARG A 492 -9.56 1.22 13.20
C ARG A 492 -9.75 -0.05 14.03
N LYS A 493 -8.70 -0.86 14.22
CA LYS A 493 -8.79 -2.14 14.96
C LYS A 493 -9.08 -1.94 16.46
N MET A 494 -8.64 -0.83 17.06
CA MET A 494 -8.96 -0.47 18.45
C MET A 494 -10.29 0.30 18.60
N GLY A 495 -11.04 0.52 17.52
CA GLY A 495 -12.34 1.20 17.56
C GLY A 495 -12.28 2.71 17.78
N ILE A 496 -11.12 3.33 17.57
CA ILE A 496 -10.95 4.78 17.60
C ILE A 496 -11.55 5.41 16.34
N LEU A 497 -11.34 4.75 15.20
CA LEU A 497 -11.91 5.11 13.89
C LEU A 497 -12.96 4.08 13.45
N GLU A 498 -14.02 4.54 12.79
CA GLU A 498 -15.06 3.67 12.24
C GLU A 498 -14.58 2.96 10.97
N LYS A 499 -15.15 1.77 10.70
CA LYS A 499 -14.89 1.04 9.45
C LYS A 499 -15.31 1.87 8.24
N GLY A 500 -14.47 1.88 7.19
CA GLY A 500 -14.72 2.65 5.96
C GLY A 500 -14.46 4.16 6.08
N THR A 501 -13.97 4.65 7.22
CA THR A 501 -13.52 6.05 7.36
C THR A 501 -12.42 6.33 6.34
N ASP A 502 -12.63 7.27 5.41
CA ASP A 502 -11.61 7.71 4.46
C ASP A 502 -10.41 8.30 5.26
N PRO A 503 -9.23 7.65 5.21
CA PRO A 503 -8.08 8.10 5.98
C PRO A 503 -7.64 9.53 5.67
N ARG A 504 -7.94 10.02 4.47
CA ARG A 504 -7.55 11.37 4.04
C ARG A 504 -8.37 12.46 4.71
N LYS A 505 -9.54 12.11 5.25
CA LYS A 505 -10.39 13.01 6.04
C LYS A 505 -10.04 12.97 7.53
N VAL A 506 -9.15 12.07 7.95
CA VAL A 506 -8.73 11.95 9.34
C VAL A 506 -7.65 12.98 9.64
N ASN A 507 -7.84 13.76 10.71
CA ASN A 507 -6.77 14.58 11.27
C ASN A 507 -5.74 13.67 11.96
N LEU A 508 -4.80 13.14 11.18
CA LEU A 508 -3.77 12.22 11.66
C LEU A 508 -2.83 12.87 12.67
N GLU A 509 -2.46 14.13 12.48
CA GLU A 509 -1.57 14.83 13.40
C GLU A 509 -2.21 14.99 14.79
N GLY A 510 -3.47 15.44 14.82
CA GLY A 510 -4.24 15.52 16.06
C GLY A 510 -4.44 14.15 16.72
N LEU A 511 -4.60 13.09 15.92
CA LEU A 511 -4.70 11.71 16.43
C LEU A 511 -3.38 11.26 17.07
N MET A 512 -2.26 11.48 16.38
CA MET A 512 -0.93 11.12 16.86
C MET A 512 -0.55 11.90 18.12
N GLN A 513 -0.89 13.20 18.18
CA GLN A 513 -0.65 14.02 19.37
C GLN A 513 -1.51 13.57 20.56
N ARG A 514 -2.79 13.27 20.34
CA ARG A 514 -3.72 12.85 21.39
C ARG A 514 -3.36 11.51 22.01
N TYR A 515 -2.91 10.56 21.20
CA TYR A 515 -2.60 9.19 21.63
C TYR A 515 -1.10 8.95 21.82
N ARG A 516 -0.29 10.00 21.89
CA ARG A 516 1.15 9.90 22.13
C ARG A 516 1.43 9.25 23.48
N GLY A 517 2.31 8.24 23.52
CA GLY A 517 2.62 7.49 24.74
C GLY A 517 1.47 6.61 25.23
N THR A 518 0.54 6.27 24.35
CA THR A 518 -0.50 5.27 24.61
C THR A 518 -0.24 4.02 23.76
N PRO A 519 -0.82 2.87 24.14
CA PRO A 519 -0.70 1.63 23.37
C PRO A 519 -1.09 1.75 21.89
N VAL A 520 -1.86 2.76 21.48
CA VAL A 520 -2.23 2.99 20.06
C VAL A 520 -1.01 3.31 19.20
N ILE A 521 -0.18 4.24 19.66
CA ILE A 521 0.99 4.71 18.90
C ILE A 521 2.15 3.75 19.06
N GLU A 522 2.32 3.17 20.25
CA GLU A 522 3.32 2.13 20.51
C GLU A 522 3.09 0.91 19.62
N GLU A 523 1.86 0.39 19.58
CA GLU A 523 1.47 -0.70 18.70
C GLU A 523 1.67 -0.36 17.22
N SER A 524 1.41 0.89 16.83
CA SER A 524 1.64 1.33 15.45
C SER A 524 3.13 1.31 15.09
N LEU A 525 3.99 1.78 15.98
CA LEU A 525 5.43 1.82 15.77
C LEU A 525 6.02 0.42 15.78
N GLU A 526 5.73 -0.39 16.77
CA GLU A 526 6.19 -1.77 16.85
C GLU A 526 5.74 -2.61 15.67
N LYS A 527 4.48 -2.46 15.22
CA LYS A 527 3.98 -3.16 14.03
C LYS A 527 4.73 -2.73 12.78
N LEU A 528 5.01 -1.44 12.62
CA LEU A 528 5.84 -0.94 11.51
C LEU A 528 7.26 -1.50 11.61
N PHE A 529 7.85 -1.47 12.80
CA PHE A 529 9.20 -1.95 13.03
C PHE A 529 9.32 -3.42 12.70
N HIS A 530 8.45 -4.28 13.20
CA HIS A 530 8.52 -5.72 12.92
C HIS A 530 8.29 -6.07 11.44
N GLU A 531 7.33 -5.43 10.76
CA GLU A 531 6.96 -5.80 9.39
C GLU A 531 7.89 -5.21 8.32
N ARG A 532 8.49 -4.03 8.57
CA ARG A 532 9.24 -3.28 7.55
C ARG A 532 10.69 -2.99 7.93
N MET A 533 11.03 -3.01 9.22
CA MET A 533 12.34 -2.64 9.71
C MET A 533 12.96 -3.80 10.51
N ASP A 534 14.25 -3.71 10.77
CA ASP A 534 14.99 -4.66 11.59
C ASP A 534 16.02 -3.87 12.38
N ILE A 535 15.57 -3.34 13.53
CA ILE A 535 16.40 -2.48 14.36
C ILE A 535 17.55 -3.30 14.95
N GLU A 536 17.28 -4.51 15.44
CA GLU A 536 18.29 -5.38 16.06
C GLU A 536 19.36 -5.77 15.04
N GLY A 537 18.98 -6.25 13.85
CA GLY A 537 19.92 -6.56 12.78
C GLY A 537 20.72 -5.34 12.30
N THR A 538 20.13 -4.14 12.34
CA THR A 538 20.88 -2.91 12.05
C THR A 538 21.85 -2.54 13.17
N GLN A 539 21.50 -2.77 14.44
CA GLN A 539 22.42 -2.59 15.56
C GLN A 539 23.61 -3.54 15.46
N ASP A 540 23.37 -4.77 15.04
CA ASP A 540 24.41 -5.77 14.81
C ASP A 540 25.34 -5.32 13.68
N LEU A 541 24.80 -4.86 12.53
CA LEU A 541 25.61 -4.28 11.45
C LEU A 541 26.50 -3.11 11.93
N LEU A 542 25.95 -2.16 12.69
CA LEU A 542 26.74 -1.04 13.22
C LEU A 542 27.82 -1.51 14.20
N ARG A 543 27.55 -2.59 14.96
CA ARG A 543 28.54 -3.20 15.86
C ARG A 543 29.65 -3.87 15.07
N ASP A 544 29.32 -4.61 14.01
CA ASP A 544 30.28 -5.27 13.14
C ASP A 544 31.18 -4.24 12.42
N ILE A 545 30.60 -3.12 11.96
CA ILE A 545 31.36 -2.00 11.39
C ILE A 545 32.35 -1.44 12.41
N LYS A 546 31.91 -1.22 13.64
CA LYS A 546 32.74 -0.66 14.71
C LYS A 546 33.87 -1.61 15.15
N ASN A 547 33.62 -2.91 15.12
CA ASN A 547 34.61 -3.93 15.44
C ASN A 547 35.62 -4.15 14.29
N GLY A 548 35.30 -3.68 13.08
CA GLY A 548 36.10 -3.91 11.87
C GLY A 548 35.79 -5.23 11.16
N ASP A 549 34.75 -5.96 11.60
CA ASP A 549 34.25 -7.18 10.95
C ASP A 549 33.60 -6.86 9.60
N VAL A 550 33.03 -5.65 9.47
CA VAL A 550 32.50 -5.09 8.23
C VAL A 550 33.24 -3.79 7.91
N GLN A 551 33.78 -3.68 6.69
CA GLN A 551 34.48 -2.49 6.23
C GLN A 551 33.53 -1.54 5.50
N VAL A 552 33.71 -0.24 5.67
CA VAL A 552 32.94 0.80 4.97
C VAL A 552 33.87 1.64 4.11
N HIS A 553 33.66 1.64 2.79
CA HIS A 553 34.51 2.35 1.85
C HIS A 553 33.73 3.38 1.04
N GLN A 554 34.31 4.57 0.87
CA GLN A 554 33.85 5.50 -0.16
C GLN A 554 34.47 5.11 -1.51
N THR A 555 33.65 4.91 -2.53
CA THR A 555 34.08 4.45 -3.86
C THR A 555 33.48 5.33 -4.96
N PRO A 556 34.09 5.34 -6.17
CA PRO A 556 33.38 5.79 -7.37
C PRO A 556 32.11 4.97 -7.62
N PRO A 557 31.11 5.51 -8.33
CA PRO A 557 29.90 4.77 -8.68
C PRO A 557 30.22 3.64 -9.67
N GLY A 558 29.67 2.46 -9.41
CA GLY A 558 29.83 1.30 -10.29
C GLY A 558 28.49 0.65 -10.66
N ARG A 559 28.52 -0.37 -11.53
CA ARG A 559 27.31 -0.98 -12.11
C ARG A 559 26.39 -1.61 -11.06
N LEU A 560 26.92 -2.31 -10.06
CA LEU A 560 26.15 -2.82 -8.92
C LEU A 560 25.54 -1.71 -8.03
N GLY A 561 25.86 -0.43 -8.22
CA GLY A 561 25.18 0.69 -7.56
C GLY A 561 23.97 1.23 -8.35
N ARG A 562 23.72 0.71 -9.55
CA ARG A 562 22.59 1.10 -10.40
C ARG A 562 21.50 0.04 -10.31
N SER A 563 20.32 0.44 -9.87
CA SER A 563 19.13 -0.42 -9.93
C SER A 563 18.31 -0.03 -11.16
N PRO A 564 17.95 -0.95 -12.06
CA PRO A 564 16.99 -0.66 -13.14
C PRO A 564 15.62 -0.23 -12.62
N ARG A 565 15.19 -0.73 -11.44
CA ARG A 565 14.05 -0.18 -10.70
C ARG A 565 14.27 1.28 -10.29
N ALA A 566 15.38 1.63 -9.63
CA ALA A 566 15.72 3.02 -9.33
C ALA A 566 15.89 3.89 -10.58
N GLU A 567 16.46 3.39 -11.68
CA GLU A 567 16.60 4.10 -12.97
C GLU A 567 15.25 4.31 -13.67
N MET A 568 14.36 3.32 -13.65
CA MET A 568 12.98 3.48 -14.13
C MET A 568 12.16 4.41 -13.25
N ASP A 569 12.40 4.38 -11.95
CA ASP A 569 11.85 5.31 -10.98
C ASP A 569 12.47 6.72 -11.11
N LEU A 570 13.71 6.81 -11.62
CA LEU A 570 14.41 8.00 -12.11
C LEU A 570 13.99 8.30 -13.57
N LEU A 571 12.70 8.63 -13.72
CA LEU A 571 12.15 9.42 -14.83
C LEU A 571 12.44 8.93 -16.27
N LEU A 572 11.51 8.22 -16.88
CA LEU A 572 11.25 8.42 -18.31
C LEU A 572 10.77 9.87 -18.50
N PRO A 573 11.24 10.58 -19.54
CA PRO A 573 10.75 11.92 -19.84
C PRO A 573 9.23 11.90 -20.04
N ALA A 574 8.55 12.97 -19.59
CA ALA A 574 7.14 13.14 -19.88
C ALA A 574 6.90 13.09 -21.39
N TRP A 575 5.74 12.56 -21.79
CA TRP A 575 5.33 12.62 -23.20
C TRP A 575 5.45 14.04 -23.74
N SER A 576 5.97 14.14 -24.95
CA SER A 576 5.89 15.35 -25.73
C SER A 576 4.43 15.75 -25.94
N ASP A 577 4.17 17.05 -26.13
CA ASP A 577 2.86 17.55 -26.51
C ASP A 577 2.27 16.83 -27.74
N THR A 578 3.13 16.28 -28.61
CA THR A 578 2.74 15.49 -29.78
C THR A 578 2.20 14.13 -29.38
N GLU A 579 2.92 13.37 -28.57
CA GLU A 579 2.48 12.05 -28.09
C GLU A 579 1.18 12.13 -27.27
N ILE A 580 1.02 13.16 -26.44
CA ILE A 580 -0.23 13.38 -25.67
C ILE A 580 -1.41 13.58 -26.63
N ARG A 581 -1.22 14.38 -27.69
CA ARG A 581 -2.25 14.65 -28.70
C ARG A 581 -2.59 13.41 -29.51
N GLU A 582 -1.61 12.62 -29.93
CA GLU A 582 -1.83 11.38 -30.70
C GLU A 582 -2.64 10.36 -29.89
N ARG A 583 -2.34 10.21 -28.59
CA ARG A 583 -3.12 9.34 -27.69
C ARG A 583 -4.54 9.86 -27.49
N LEU A 584 -4.69 11.16 -27.28
CA LEU A 584 -6.00 11.80 -27.16
C LEU A 584 -6.84 11.61 -28.43
N GLU A 585 -6.24 11.84 -29.60
CA GLU A 585 -6.90 11.68 -30.89
C GLU A 585 -7.30 10.23 -31.14
N THR A 586 -6.38 9.28 -30.95
CA THR A 586 -6.65 7.84 -31.06
C THR A 586 -7.82 7.43 -30.16
N ARG A 587 -7.87 7.96 -28.93
CA ARG A 587 -8.98 7.72 -28.00
C ARG A 587 -10.31 8.28 -28.51
N LEU A 588 -10.33 9.57 -28.90
CA LEU A 588 -11.57 10.23 -29.33
C LEU A 588 -12.13 9.62 -30.62
N LEU A 589 -11.26 9.21 -31.55
CA LEU A 589 -11.65 8.54 -32.80
C LEU A 589 -12.20 7.13 -32.56
N ASN A 590 -11.63 6.38 -31.61
CA ASN A 590 -12.10 5.03 -31.26
C ASN A 590 -13.37 5.00 -30.41
N GLU A 591 -13.76 6.12 -29.79
CA GLU A 591 -15.00 6.24 -29.02
C GLU A 591 -16.23 6.02 -29.94
N ARG A 592 -17.29 5.42 -29.38
CA ARG A 592 -18.56 5.25 -30.09
C ARG A 592 -19.51 6.38 -29.75
N ALA A 593 -19.93 7.11 -30.77
CA ALA A 593 -20.90 8.19 -30.67
C ALA A 593 -22.30 7.69 -31.05
N VAL A 594 -23.31 8.23 -30.37
CA VAL A 594 -24.71 8.14 -30.77
C VAL A 594 -25.17 9.49 -31.31
N LEU A 595 -25.78 9.47 -32.49
CA LEU A 595 -26.46 10.61 -33.10
C LEU A 595 -27.97 10.37 -33.02
N VAL A 596 -28.70 11.30 -32.42
CA VAL A 596 -30.16 11.22 -32.26
C VAL A 596 -30.80 12.40 -32.99
N CYS A 597 -31.69 12.10 -33.94
CA CYS A 597 -32.39 13.12 -34.70
C CYS A 597 -33.44 13.84 -33.84
N LEU A 598 -33.42 15.17 -33.83
CA LEU A 598 -34.40 15.97 -33.09
C LEU A 598 -35.81 15.91 -33.68
N ASN A 599 -35.95 15.53 -34.95
CA ASN A 599 -37.23 15.50 -35.64
C ASN A 599 -38.01 14.19 -35.44
N CYS A 600 -37.33 13.04 -35.61
CA CYS A 600 -37.99 11.72 -35.57
C CYS A 600 -37.47 10.80 -34.46
N GLY A 601 -36.50 11.23 -33.66
CA GLY A 601 -35.87 10.40 -32.62
C GLY A 601 -35.00 9.26 -33.16
N GLY A 602 -34.81 9.15 -34.48
CA GLY A 602 -33.97 8.13 -35.11
C GLY A 602 -32.55 8.16 -34.58
N LYS A 603 -32.00 6.98 -34.26
CA LYS A 603 -30.70 6.82 -33.61
C LYS A 603 -29.70 6.13 -34.53
N ARG A 604 -28.48 6.66 -34.57
CA ARG A 604 -27.36 6.06 -35.31
C ARG A 604 -26.15 5.96 -34.39
N ARG A 605 -25.54 4.77 -34.31
CA ARG A 605 -24.34 4.50 -33.50
C ARG A 605 -23.18 4.19 -34.41
N ARG A 606 -22.06 4.88 -34.24
CA ARG A 606 -20.86 4.66 -35.06
C ARG A 606 -19.62 5.10 -34.29
N ARG A 607 -18.47 4.49 -34.58
CA ARG A 607 -17.17 5.01 -34.12
C ARG A 607 -16.90 6.35 -34.78
N VAL A 608 -16.36 7.31 -34.01
CA VAL A 608 -16.10 8.68 -34.50
C VAL A 608 -15.16 8.68 -35.71
N GLU A 609 -14.17 7.81 -35.73
CA GLU A 609 -13.27 7.59 -36.87
C GLU A 609 -14.02 7.37 -38.19
N ARG A 610 -15.13 6.62 -38.15
CA ARG A 610 -15.93 6.27 -39.32
C ARG A 610 -16.99 7.33 -39.65
N ILE A 611 -17.06 8.41 -38.89
CA ILE A 611 -17.95 9.55 -39.14
C ILE A 611 -17.12 10.66 -39.78
N GLY A 612 -16.80 10.49 -41.08
CA GLY A 612 -16.11 11.54 -41.84
C GLY A 612 -17.02 12.74 -42.11
N ILE A 613 -18.23 12.49 -42.62
CA ILE A 613 -19.27 13.49 -42.86
C ILE A 613 -20.53 13.08 -42.09
N VAL A 614 -21.18 14.04 -41.43
CA VAL A 614 -22.44 13.81 -40.73
C VAL A 614 -23.57 13.78 -41.75
N GLU A 615 -23.96 12.59 -42.17
CA GLU A 615 -25.09 12.38 -43.08
C GLU A 615 -26.43 12.74 -42.42
N PRO A 616 -27.45 13.19 -43.18
CA PRO A 616 -28.80 13.39 -42.67
C PRO A 616 -29.39 12.11 -42.06
N CYS A 617 -30.40 12.27 -41.20
CA CYS A 617 -31.07 11.15 -40.56
C CYS A 617 -31.64 10.17 -41.59
N SER A 618 -31.31 8.88 -41.45
CA SER A 618 -31.76 7.83 -42.37
C SER A 618 -33.27 7.56 -42.34
N SER A 619 -33.96 7.99 -41.27
CA SER A 619 -35.40 7.76 -41.10
C SER A 619 -36.26 8.89 -41.67
N CYS A 620 -35.80 10.15 -41.61
CA CYS A 620 -36.62 11.30 -41.99
C CYS A 620 -35.88 12.39 -42.80
N GLY A 621 -34.60 12.20 -43.12
CA GLY A 621 -33.78 13.20 -43.83
C GLY A 621 -33.40 14.43 -43.00
N GLY A 622 -33.70 14.47 -41.70
CA GLY A 622 -33.43 15.62 -40.84
C GLY A 622 -31.92 15.85 -40.62
N THR A 623 -31.48 17.12 -40.72
CA THR A 623 -30.07 17.51 -40.52
C THR A 623 -29.72 17.85 -39.08
N MET A 624 -30.71 18.11 -38.23
CA MET A 624 -30.52 18.41 -36.81
C MET A 624 -30.41 17.12 -35.99
N GLN A 625 -29.18 16.73 -35.66
CA GLN A 625 -28.86 15.52 -34.91
C GLN A 625 -27.98 15.88 -33.71
N ALA A 626 -28.45 15.60 -32.49
CA ALA A 626 -27.66 15.78 -31.29
C ALA A 626 -26.72 14.58 -31.10
N CYS A 627 -25.51 14.84 -30.61
CA CYS A 627 -24.46 13.85 -30.39
C CYS A 627 -24.13 13.71 -28.90
N ALA A 628 -23.95 12.47 -28.46
CA ALA A 628 -23.34 12.15 -27.17
C ALA A 628 -22.54 10.83 -27.27
N PRO A 629 -21.65 10.54 -26.32
CA PRO A 629 -21.07 9.20 -26.18
C PRO A 629 -22.18 8.15 -26.02
N GLU A 630 -22.03 6.96 -26.59
CA GLU A 630 -23.06 5.90 -26.58
C GLU A 630 -23.51 5.53 -25.16
N ARG A 631 -22.60 5.55 -24.17
CA ARG A 631 -22.92 5.33 -22.75
C ARG A 631 -23.92 6.34 -22.15
N MET A 632 -24.07 7.51 -22.76
CA MET A 632 -24.99 8.56 -22.33
C MET A 632 -26.28 8.61 -23.18
N GLU A 633 -26.53 7.60 -24.02
CA GLU A 633 -27.70 7.57 -24.91
C GLU A 633 -29.01 7.79 -24.16
N LYS A 634 -29.22 7.08 -23.04
CA LYS A 634 -30.45 7.19 -22.24
C LYS A 634 -30.71 8.63 -21.81
N MET A 635 -29.68 9.28 -21.26
CA MET A 635 -29.75 10.67 -20.83
C MET A 635 -30.00 11.62 -22.00
N LEU A 636 -29.38 11.40 -23.16
CA LEU A 636 -29.60 12.25 -24.34
C LEU A 636 -31.05 12.15 -24.85
N VAL A 637 -31.60 10.94 -24.87
CA VAL A 637 -32.99 10.70 -25.30
C VAL A 637 -33.98 11.34 -24.33
N GLU A 638 -33.76 11.21 -23.02
CA GLU A 638 -34.57 11.91 -22.00
C GLU A 638 -34.51 13.43 -22.18
N ARG A 639 -33.33 13.99 -22.46
CA ARG A 639 -33.18 15.44 -22.69
C ARG A 639 -33.91 15.92 -23.94
N ILE A 640 -33.93 15.13 -25.02
CA ILE A 640 -34.66 15.46 -26.24
C ILE A 640 -36.17 15.45 -26.00
N GLY A 641 -36.67 14.55 -25.15
CA GLY A 641 -38.08 14.48 -24.77
C GLY A 641 -38.52 15.46 -23.67
N SER A 642 -37.59 16.27 -23.14
CA SER A 642 -37.88 17.20 -22.04
C SER A 642 -38.60 18.47 -22.54
N THR A 643 -39.61 18.90 -21.78
CA THR A 643 -40.36 20.15 -22.02
C THR A 643 -39.71 21.38 -21.38
N ASP A 644 -38.60 21.22 -20.64
CA ASP A 644 -37.85 22.33 -20.05
C ASP A 644 -37.08 23.11 -21.13
N GLU A 645 -37.39 24.39 -21.29
CA GLU A 645 -36.77 25.29 -22.27
C GLU A 645 -35.23 25.34 -22.15
N LYS A 646 -34.67 25.23 -20.94
CA LYS A 646 -33.21 25.23 -20.73
C LYS A 646 -32.57 23.95 -21.26
N ILE A 647 -33.24 22.81 -21.09
CA ILE A 647 -32.73 21.50 -21.55
C ILE A 647 -32.89 21.40 -23.06
N SER A 648 -34.05 21.77 -23.59
CA SER A 648 -34.31 21.83 -25.04
C SER A 648 -33.31 22.76 -25.75
N GLY A 649 -33.05 23.95 -25.19
CA GLY A 649 -32.06 24.88 -25.73
C GLY A 649 -30.60 24.38 -25.67
N ARG A 650 -30.26 23.44 -24.77
CA ARG A 650 -28.95 22.77 -24.78
C ARG A 650 -28.88 21.71 -25.89
N VAL A 651 -29.91 20.89 -26.02
CA VAL A 651 -30.01 19.86 -27.06
C VAL A 651 -29.99 20.48 -28.46
N GLN A 652 -30.68 21.60 -28.66
CA GLN A 652 -30.67 22.33 -29.92
C GLN A 652 -29.26 22.85 -30.26
N ARG A 653 -28.58 23.48 -29.30
CA ARG A 653 -27.18 23.92 -29.48
C ARG A 653 -26.23 22.77 -29.77
N ASN A 654 -26.41 21.62 -29.13
CA ASN A 654 -25.64 20.41 -29.44
C ASN A 654 -25.79 20.02 -30.92
N ALA A 655 -27.03 19.93 -31.41
CA ALA A 655 -27.30 19.60 -32.81
C ALA A 655 -26.79 20.66 -33.80
N GLU A 656 -26.84 21.94 -33.43
CA GLU A 656 -26.27 23.04 -34.22
C GLU A 656 -24.74 22.92 -34.35
N LEU A 657 -24.04 22.59 -33.26
CA LEU A 657 -22.59 22.37 -33.29
C LEU A 657 -22.23 21.22 -34.25
N VAL A 658 -22.94 20.10 -34.16
CA VAL A 658 -22.74 18.93 -35.03
C VAL A 658 -23.00 19.27 -36.50
N LYS A 659 -24.05 20.03 -36.78
CA LYS A 659 -24.39 20.46 -38.15
C LYS A 659 -23.34 21.41 -38.73
N THR A 660 -22.84 22.36 -37.95
CA THR A 660 -21.92 23.41 -38.41
C THR A 660 -20.48 22.93 -38.51
N HIS A 661 -20.01 22.17 -37.52
CA HIS A 661 -18.59 21.79 -37.40
C HIS A 661 -18.33 20.29 -37.66
N GLY A 662 -19.37 19.50 -37.95
CA GLY A 662 -19.24 18.10 -38.36
C GLY A 662 -18.47 17.24 -37.35
N GLN A 663 -17.46 16.51 -37.83
CA GLN A 663 -16.65 15.60 -37.01
C GLN A 663 -15.91 16.32 -35.87
N ASP A 664 -15.49 17.58 -36.07
CA ASP A 664 -14.79 18.34 -35.02
C ASP A 664 -15.69 18.65 -33.82
N ALA A 665 -16.98 18.90 -34.04
CA ALA A 665 -17.96 19.00 -32.96
C ALA A 665 -18.18 17.67 -32.24
N ILE A 666 -18.21 16.57 -32.99
CA ILE A 666 -18.32 15.23 -32.40
C ILE A 666 -17.10 14.93 -31.51
N LEU A 667 -15.89 15.23 -31.98
CA LEU A 667 -14.65 15.08 -31.19
C LEU A 667 -14.70 15.90 -29.89
N CYS A 668 -15.15 17.16 -29.95
CA CYS A 668 -15.36 17.98 -28.76
C CYS A 668 -16.34 17.34 -27.77
N LEU A 669 -17.51 16.90 -28.26
CA LEU A 669 -18.57 16.33 -27.43
C LEU A 669 -18.23 14.93 -26.87
N MET A 670 -17.25 14.24 -27.45
CA MET A 670 -16.69 13.00 -26.86
C MET A 670 -15.73 13.29 -25.69
N GLY A 671 -15.30 14.54 -25.53
CA GLY A 671 -14.47 15.00 -24.43
C GLY A 671 -15.18 14.89 -23.07
N ARG A 672 -14.47 14.44 -22.03
CA ARG A 672 -15.02 14.30 -20.67
C ARG A 672 -15.31 15.68 -20.07
N GLY A 673 -16.56 15.92 -19.67
CA GLY A 673 -16.98 17.18 -19.08
C GLY A 673 -17.07 18.35 -20.07
N VAL A 674 -16.90 18.06 -21.37
CA VAL A 674 -17.11 19.03 -22.43
C VAL A 674 -18.60 19.06 -22.78
N GLY A 675 -19.35 19.90 -22.08
CA GLY A 675 -20.73 20.22 -22.44
C GLY A 675 -20.83 21.17 -23.62
N GLU A 676 -22.04 21.48 -24.05
CA GLU A 676 -22.35 22.29 -25.23
C GLU A 676 -21.74 23.70 -25.16
N ASP A 677 -21.74 24.31 -23.98
CA ASP A 677 -21.16 25.64 -23.73
C ASP A 677 -19.62 25.62 -23.82
N THR A 678 -18.98 24.53 -23.40
CA THR A 678 -17.53 24.34 -23.50
C THR A 678 -17.13 24.01 -24.94
N ALA A 679 -17.88 23.13 -25.61
CA ALA A 679 -17.68 22.81 -27.02
C ALA A 679 -17.80 24.06 -27.90
N THR A 680 -18.79 24.92 -27.67
CA THR A 680 -18.94 26.20 -28.36
C THR A 680 -17.69 27.07 -28.23
N ARG A 681 -17.10 27.15 -27.02
CA ARG A 681 -15.88 27.93 -26.78
C ARG A 681 -14.66 27.35 -27.51
N ILE A 682 -14.51 26.02 -27.51
CA ILE A 682 -13.41 25.33 -28.19
C ILE A 682 -13.46 25.54 -29.71
N LEU A 683 -14.66 25.44 -30.29
CA LEU A 683 -14.91 25.49 -31.73
C LEU A 683 -14.87 26.91 -32.34
N ARG A 684 -14.75 27.98 -31.53
CA ARG A 684 -14.68 29.38 -31.99
C ARG A 684 -13.42 29.78 -32.75
N GLY A 685 -12.33 29.03 -32.64
CA GLY A 685 -11.10 29.35 -33.38
C GLY A 685 -11.11 28.83 -34.82
N PRO A 686 -10.02 29.03 -35.59
CA PRO A 686 -9.98 28.72 -37.01
C PRO A 686 -10.30 27.24 -37.29
N PRO A 687 -11.17 26.95 -38.29
CA PRO A 687 -11.52 25.59 -38.68
C PRO A 687 -10.34 24.87 -39.37
N GLY A 688 -10.28 23.54 -39.26
CA GLY A 688 -9.25 22.72 -39.91
C GLY A 688 -7.92 22.58 -39.13
N ASP A 689 -7.72 23.32 -38.04
CA ASP A 689 -6.56 23.15 -37.15
C ASP A 689 -6.82 22.06 -36.10
N ARG A 690 -6.55 20.81 -36.50
CA ARG A 690 -6.71 19.62 -35.65
C ARG A 690 -5.85 19.68 -34.39
N VAL A 691 -4.65 20.24 -34.48
CA VAL A 691 -3.71 20.35 -33.35
C VAL A 691 -4.25 21.26 -32.27
N ARG A 692 -4.74 22.44 -32.65
CA ARG A 692 -5.38 23.40 -31.74
C ARG A 692 -6.63 22.81 -31.11
N LEU A 693 -7.46 22.13 -31.90
CA LEU A 693 -8.68 21.47 -31.43
C LEU A 693 -8.37 20.44 -30.33
N LEU A 694 -7.45 19.51 -30.58
CA LEU A 694 -7.04 18.49 -29.62
C LEU A 694 -6.44 19.11 -28.35
N ARG A 695 -5.61 20.16 -28.48
CA ARG A 695 -5.07 20.89 -27.32
C ARG A 695 -6.18 21.53 -26.48
N ALA A 696 -7.18 22.14 -27.12
CA ALA A 696 -8.29 22.78 -26.43
C ALA A 696 -9.22 21.77 -25.74
N ILE A 697 -9.48 20.61 -26.36
CA ILE A 697 -10.21 19.50 -25.75
C ILE A 697 -9.44 18.97 -24.54
N HIS A 698 -8.13 18.72 -24.68
CA HIS A 698 -7.28 18.27 -23.59
C HIS A 698 -7.36 19.21 -22.37
N ASN A 699 -7.19 20.51 -22.59
CA ASN A 699 -7.25 21.52 -21.53
C ASN A 699 -8.63 21.56 -20.84
N ALA A 700 -9.71 21.39 -21.60
CA ALA A 700 -11.06 21.35 -21.05
C ALA A 700 -11.30 20.10 -20.18
N GLU A 701 -10.81 18.93 -20.60
CA GLU A 701 -10.88 17.71 -19.80
C GLU A 701 -10.08 17.82 -18.50
N LEU A 702 -8.88 18.42 -18.56
CA LEU A 702 -8.06 18.71 -17.37
C LEU A 702 -8.79 19.64 -16.38
N GLN A 703 -9.40 20.71 -16.89
CA GLN A 703 -10.13 21.66 -16.06
C GLN A 703 -11.37 21.01 -15.42
N TYR A 704 -12.09 20.17 -16.17
CA TYR A 704 -13.21 19.41 -15.63
C TYR A 704 -12.76 18.44 -14.54
N ALA A 705 -11.70 17.66 -14.77
CA ALA A 705 -11.18 16.72 -13.79
C ALA A 705 -10.74 17.43 -12.48
N ARG A 706 -10.08 18.59 -12.58
CA ARG A 706 -9.67 19.40 -11.41
C ARG A 706 -10.84 19.98 -10.62
N THR A 707 -11.91 20.37 -11.32
CA THR A 707 -13.04 21.07 -10.68
C THR A 707 -14.14 20.14 -10.23
N ARG A 708 -14.27 18.92 -10.80
CA ARG A 708 -15.27 17.91 -10.45
C ARG A 708 -15.50 17.70 -8.94
N PRO A 709 -14.47 17.65 -8.07
CA PRO A 709 -14.68 17.46 -6.63
C PRO A 709 -15.49 18.57 -5.96
N PHE A 710 -15.51 19.78 -6.52
CA PHE A 710 -16.23 20.93 -5.97
C PHE A 710 -17.70 21.03 -6.43
N TRP A 711 -18.13 20.16 -7.33
CA TRP A 711 -19.51 20.11 -7.85
C TRP A 711 -20.33 18.95 -7.26
N ARG A 712 -19.74 18.16 -6.35
CA ARG A 712 -20.41 17.04 -5.66
C ARG A 712 -21.18 17.52 -4.44
#